data_AF-A0A1L7UN12-F1
#
_entry.id   AF-A0A1L7UN12-F1
#
_cell.length_a   1.000
_cell.length_b   1.000
_cell.length_c   1.000
_cell.angle_alpha   90.00
_cell.angle_beta   90.00
_cell.angle_gamma   90.00
#
_symmetry.space_group_name_H-M   'P 1'
#
loop_
_entity.id
_entity.type
_entity.pdbx_description
1 polymer ?
#
loop_
_entity_poly.entity_id
_entity_poly.type
_entity_poly.pdbx_seq_one_letter_code
_entity_poly.pdbx_strand_id
1 'polypeptide(L)'
;MRFLEPEAEQEILKRAASSICETGMVGLPIARQPQNMRAAVFRYITRWELACEDSQMVEQSTFWDETTKGHILLLRGLFAGGILAFAFGQKRWRVNYGIDPHREKMTKLAVPYRAKDSPTPRSEFSHPDVVITLTCLSYYYSGLGNEALFSTFRLLARSDNAKAEYQDWVKTAPALPDSFRSLEGVNLRDRDQCITKIFPSIQYSKATIDYYLCHLVFAKESREFPHKLSASGWDLGKRKINPTTGFSGTNDSRYVLLLGMAQLDLPEQKHTNALVLECLLRPENTIALTPRTMKGAALNSQMLLQMVSEMSPEVRVILDVGAQVIDLNNLEFSKQWLAFYEGRADTQAVVCFSDHDEIIVVDRFGKVEELRTSPFAEQLDLCLVFLDEAHTRGTDLKLPTYYRAVVTLGTALTKDRLVQACMRMRRLGEGQSVVFCVPWEIEQKIAQRQSKKRSRNCDITVSDVIRWAITETCLDLRKAIPLWVTQGARFGRQRIFWNQKVPQEEGSLWARNFLENEALSLDERYRPCSGHAGLSSLWTRLDGPTVDKLRARCDSFGLTKLHTSSLQEEQERELSPETEQEQQVERPPKVDPETHSLAQPLKTWVSSGYFPGETDVFRPAFTTLADTSAARHFDVSRFPRNIWVTRDFATTVQVTFRHSDDSDLFQRSVQWILTGNTKSGTHILVVASPYEIEELLPVIESSSHVALHLYAPRINLGFQSLDHLRLYCIPGSMTKSKMPEDSITFLNLFAGQVYLRSFQDYIHVCDSLGLAWAAADDSVCLGPDGFILPNGSGTLVNRSGFSKSPVQFLKVLMEKIRQNCREITRTGMGKIFEGVILLEDDFKGRNLSLCTAKSSCI
;
A
#
# COMPACT_ATOMS: atom_id res chain seq x y z
N MET A 1 -1.15 11.48 -8.98
CA MET A 1 -2.03 10.88 -10.02
C MET A 1 -3.48 11.04 -9.59
N ARG A 2 -4.41 11.29 -10.52
CA ARG A 2 -5.85 11.43 -10.23
C ARG A 2 -6.69 10.85 -11.38
N PHE A 3 -7.86 10.32 -11.06
CA PHE A 3 -8.86 9.95 -12.06
C PHE A 3 -9.85 11.10 -12.25
N LEU A 4 -9.92 11.62 -13.48
CA LEU A 4 -10.77 12.76 -13.82
C LEU A 4 -12.08 12.35 -14.49
N GLU A 5 -12.03 11.29 -15.30
CA GLU A 5 -13.15 10.76 -16.08
C GLU A 5 -13.45 9.31 -15.65
N PRO A 6 -14.73 8.94 -15.43
CA PRO A 6 -15.11 7.59 -15.03
C PRO A 6 -14.68 6.51 -16.03
N GLU A 7 -14.64 6.84 -17.32
CA GLU A 7 -14.23 5.93 -18.39
C GLU A 7 -12.73 5.62 -18.32
N ALA A 8 -11.91 6.64 -18.06
CA ALA A 8 -10.47 6.49 -17.85
C ALA A 8 -10.16 5.72 -16.55
N GLU A 9 -10.91 5.99 -15.47
CA GLU A 9 -10.83 5.23 -14.23
C GLU A 9 -11.07 3.73 -14.48
N GLN A 10 -12.19 3.38 -15.12
CA GLN A 10 -12.53 1.99 -15.42
C GLN A 10 -11.46 1.32 -16.28
N GLU A 11 -10.97 1.99 -17.32
CA GLU A 11 -9.96 1.42 -18.22
C GLU A 11 -8.60 1.23 -17.54
N ILE A 12 -8.14 2.20 -16.73
CA ILE A 12 -6.86 2.08 -16.00
C ILE A 12 -6.94 0.95 -14.98
N LEU A 13 -8.02 0.89 -14.20
CA LEU A 13 -8.20 -0.18 -13.20
C LEU A 13 -8.34 -1.55 -13.88
N LYS A 14 -9.03 -1.63 -15.01
CA LYS A 14 -9.14 -2.85 -15.81
C LYS A 14 -7.77 -3.32 -16.32
N ARG A 15 -6.94 -2.41 -16.85
CA ARG A 15 -5.57 -2.75 -17.30
C ARG A 15 -4.67 -3.19 -16.16
N ALA A 16 -4.75 -2.52 -15.01
CA ALA A 16 -4.00 -2.92 -13.83
C ALA A 16 -4.39 -4.33 -13.35
N ALA A 17 -5.69 -4.63 -13.27
CA ALA A 17 -6.18 -5.96 -12.93
C ALA A 17 -5.77 -7.02 -13.97
N SER A 18 -5.82 -6.69 -15.27
CA SER A 18 -5.36 -7.59 -16.36
C SER A 18 -3.87 -7.90 -16.20
N SER A 19 -3.06 -6.87 -15.97
CA SER A 19 -1.62 -7.03 -15.74
C SER A 19 -1.36 -7.95 -14.55
N ILE A 20 -2.06 -7.79 -13.42
CA ILE A 20 -1.90 -8.67 -12.25
C ILE A 20 -2.28 -10.12 -12.60
N CYS A 21 -3.36 -10.35 -13.33
CA CYS A 21 -3.74 -11.70 -13.77
C CYS A 21 -2.75 -12.31 -14.78
N GLU A 22 -2.08 -11.48 -15.58
CA GLU A 22 -1.10 -11.91 -16.59
C GLU A 22 0.29 -12.16 -15.99
N THR A 23 0.76 -11.30 -15.10
CA THR A 23 2.13 -11.33 -14.54
C THR A 23 2.21 -11.96 -13.15
N GLY A 24 1.10 -11.99 -12.42
CA GLY A 24 1.07 -12.41 -11.02
C GLY A 24 1.58 -11.33 -10.07
N MET A 25 1.62 -11.68 -8.79
CA MET A 25 2.14 -10.85 -7.71
C MET A 25 2.76 -11.78 -6.64
N VAL A 26 3.65 -11.26 -5.79
CA VAL A 26 4.17 -12.01 -4.63
C VAL A 26 2.99 -12.48 -3.77
N GLY A 27 2.95 -13.76 -3.42
CA GLY A 27 1.83 -14.38 -2.71
C GLY A 27 0.61 -14.73 -3.57
N LEU A 28 0.61 -14.36 -4.87
CA LEU A 28 -0.48 -14.69 -5.81
C LEU A 28 0.06 -15.22 -7.16
N PRO A 29 0.37 -16.53 -7.26
CA PRO A 29 0.75 -17.29 -8.47
C PRO A 29 -0.20 -17.28 -9.68
N ILE A 30 -1.10 -16.30 -9.82
CA ILE A 30 -2.18 -16.33 -10.82
C ILE A 30 -1.68 -16.43 -12.27
N ALA A 31 -0.48 -15.92 -12.58
CA ALA A 31 0.11 -16.00 -13.92
C ALA A 31 0.37 -17.42 -14.41
N ARG A 32 0.60 -18.37 -13.49
CA ARG A 32 0.81 -19.78 -13.84
C ARG A 32 -0.50 -20.47 -14.18
N GLN A 33 -1.62 -19.98 -13.64
CA GLN A 33 -2.92 -20.62 -13.77
C GLN A 33 -3.44 -20.60 -15.22
N PRO A 34 -4.29 -21.57 -15.59
CA PRO A 34 -4.87 -21.61 -16.93
C PRO A 34 -5.69 -20.38 -17.29
N GLN A 35 -5.91 -20.15 -18.58
CA GLN A 35 -6.57 -18.94 -19.08
C GLN A 35 -8.00 -18.81 -18.53
N ASN A 36 -8.73 -19.93 -18.43
CA ASN A 36 -10.07 -19.93 -17.87
C ASN A 36 -10.11 -19.43 -16.40
N MET A 37 -9.15 -19.84 -15.58
CA MET A 37 -9.01 -19.49 -14.17
C MET A 37 -8.57 -18.03 -14.03
N ARG A 38 -7.58 -17.58 -14.82
CA ARG A 38 -7.16 -16.17 -14.87
C ARG A 38 -8.34 -15.26 -15.23
N ALA A 39 -9.14 -15.65 -16.21
CA ALA A 39 -10.33 -14.90 -16.60
C ALA A 39 -11.42 -14.89 -15.50
N ALA A 40 -11.60 -16.00 -14.77
CA ALA A 40 -12.54 -16.10 -13.65
C ALA A 40 -12.12 -15.20 -12.49
N VAL A 41 -10.85 -15.28 -12.07
CA VAL A 41 -10.29 -14.41 -11.02
C VAL A 41 -10.33 -12.94 -11.42
N PHE A 42 -10.02 -12.62 -12.69
CA PHE A 42 -10.17 -11.26 -13.21
C PHE A 42 -11.60 -10.73 -13.05
N ARG A 43 -12.62 -11.52 -13.42
CA ARG A 43 -14.02 -11.14 -13.19
C ARG A 43 -14.32 -11.01 -11.70
N TYR A 44 -13.83 -11.94 -10.88
CA TYR A 44 -14.01 -11.96 -9.43
C TYR A 44 -13.50 -10.69 -8.75
N ILE A 45 -12.34 -10.17 -9.15
CA ILE A 45 -11.76 -8.98 -8.51
C ILE A 45 -12.26 -7.67 -9.10
N THR A 46 -12.71 -7.65 -10.36
CA THR A 46 -13.13 -6.40 -11.05
C THR A 46 -14.63 -6.13 -11.03
N ARG A 47 -15.47 -7.16 -10.94
CA ARG A 47 -16.93 -7.01 -11.00
C ARG A 47 -17.52 -6.99 -9.60
N TRP A 48 -18.25 -5.93 -9.29
CA TRP A 48 -18.99 -5.86 -8.04
C TRP A 48 -20.06 -6.95 -7.97
N GLU A 49 -20.95 -6.99 -8.95
CA GLU A 49 -21.98 -8.00 -9.09
C GLU A 49 -21.42 -9.17 -9.91
N LEU A 50 -21.37 -10.33 -9.27
CA LEU A 50 -20.87 -11.57 -9.87
C LEU A 50 -22.02 -12.54 -10.10
N ALA A 51 -21.97 -13.25 -11.22
CA ALA A 51 -22.80 -14.41 -11.43
C ALA A 51 -22.38 -15.52 -10.44
N CYS A 52 -23.36 -16.32 -9.99
CA CYS A 52 -23.09 -17.44 -9.07
C CYS A 52 -22.03 -18.40 -9.63
N GLU A 53 -22.09 -18.66 -10.94
CA GLU A 53 -21.14 -19.51 -11.67
C GLU A 53 -19.69 -19.00 -11.57
N ASP A 54 -19.45 -17.70 -11.76
CA ASP A 54 -18.12 -17.09 -11.66
C ASP A 54 -17.57 -17.17 -10.23
N SER A 55 -18.44 -16.97 -9.23
CA SER A 55 -18.06 -17.07 -7.81
C SER A 55 -17.70 -18.51 -7.44
N GLN A 56 -18.51 -19.48 -7.86
CA GLN A 56 -18.28 -20.90 -7.60
C GLN A 56 -17.02 -21.40 -8.30
N MET A 57 -16.76 -20.96 -9.54
CA MET A 57 -15.57 -21.35 -10.30
C MET A 57 -14.26 -20.98 -9.58
N VAL A 58 -14.22 -19.83 -8.91
CA VAL A 58 -13.04 -19.42 -8.12
C VAL A 58 -13.05 -20.12 -6.76
N GLU A 59 -14.14 -20.02 -6.00
CA GLU A 59 -14.18 -20.45 -4.60
C GLU A 59 -14.18 -21.98 -4.40
N GLN A 60 -14.57 -22.76 -5.40
CA GLN A 60 -14.51 -24.23 -5.37
C GLN A 60 -13.24 -24.79 -6.04
N SER A 61 -12.38 -23.91 -6.58
CA SER A 61 -11.14 -24.35 -7.23
C SER A 61 -10.05 -24.70 -6.22
N THR A 62 -9.06 -25.46 -6.66
CA THR A 62 -7.81 -25.70 -5.92
C THR A 62 -7.00 -24.43 -5.69
N PHE A 63 -7.27 -23.38 -6.45
CA PHE A 63 -6.62 -22.08 -6.32
C PHE A 63 -7.24 -21.19 -5.24
N TRP A 64 -8.33 -21.60 -4.58
CA TRP A 64 -8.90 -20.89 -3.44
C TRP A 64 -8.53 -21.60 -2.14
N ASP A 65 -7.36 -21.29 -1.60
CA ASP A 65 -6.84 -21.89 -0.38
C ASP A 65 -6.40 -20.82 0.64
N GLU A 66 -5.80 -21.24 1.76
CA GLU A 66 -5.34 -20.33 2.80
C GLU A 66 -4.25 -19.34 2.32
N THR A 67 -3.50 -19.67 1.26
CA THR A 67 -2.41 -18.85 0.73
C THR A 67 -2.89 -17.79 -0.25
N THR A 68 -3.87 -18.11 -1.10
CA THR A 68 -4.34 -17.22 -2.18
C THR A 68 -5.61 -16.45 -1.83
N LYS A 69 -6.48 -17.01 -0.99
CA LYS A 69 -7.80 -16.44 -0.66
C LYS A 69 -7.69 -15.00 -0.17
N GLY A 70 -6.76 -14.73 0.74
CA GLY A 70 -6.54 -13.39 1.29
C GLY A 70 -6.17 -12.38 0.20
N HIS A 71 -5.25 -12.76 -0.71
CA HIS A 71 -4.82 -11.91 -1.82
C HIS A 71 -5.96 -11.62 -2.81
N ILE A 72 -6.77 -12.63 -3.16
CA ILE A 72 -7.91 -12.46 -4.07
C ILE A 72 -8.97 -11.53 -3.46
N LEU A 73 -9.29 -11.71 -2.17
CA LEU A 73 -10.24 -10.86 -1.47
C LEU A 73 -9.75 -9.42 -1.32
N LEU A 74 -8.47 -9.22 -1.00
CA LEU A 74 -7.87 -7.88 -0.93
C LEU A 74 -7.91 -7.18 -2.29
N LEU A 75 -7.53 -7.87 -3.37
CA LEU A 75 -7.63 -7.35 -4.73
C LEU A 75 -9.08 -6.98 -5.09
N ARG A 76 -10.04 -7.84 -4.73
CA ARG A 76 -11.46 -7.54 -4.92
C ARG A 76 -11.86 -6.26 -4.18
N GLY A 77 -11.40 -6.03 -2.96
CA GLY A 77 -11.61 -4.78 -2.23
C GLY A 77 -11.02 -3.57 -2.96
N LEU A 78 -9.77 -3.68 -3.42
CA LEU A 78 -9.06 -2.61 -4.12
C LEU A 78 -9.74 -2.22 -5.44
N PHE A 79 -10.22 -3.20 -6.21
CA PHE A 79 -10.83 -3.02 -7.52
C PHE A 79 -12.37 -2.93 -7.44
N ALA A 80 -13.08 -4.06 -7.31
CA ALA A 80 -14.55 -4.09 -7.28
C ALA A 80 -15.15 -3.34 -6.09
N GLY A 81 -14.50 -3.38 -4.91
CA GLY A 81 -14.89 -2.61 -3.72
C GLY A 81 -14.64 -1.11 -3.86
N GLY A 82 -13.94 -0.67 -4.91
CA GLY A 82 -13.83 0.73 -5.28
C GLY A 82 -12.83 1.54 -4.45
N ILE A 83 -11.93 0.92 -3.69
CA ILE A 83 -10.95 1.65 -2.86
C ILE A 83 -10.00 2.47 -3.72
N LEU A 84 -9.47 1.90 -4.82
CA LEU A 84 -8.58 2.64 -5.72
C LEU A 84 -9.33 3.76 -6.46
N ALA A 85 -10.54 3.48 -6.94
CA ALA A 85 -11.43 4.49 -7.53
C ALA A 85 -11.71 5.65 -6.55
N PHE A 86 -11.98 5.32 -5.29
CA PHE A 86 -12.18 6.31 -4.24
C PHE A 86 -10.92 7.15 -3.97
N ALA A 87 -9.77 6.50 -3.76
CA ALA A 87 -8.52 7.17 -3.42
C ALA A 87 -8.00 8.08 -4.55
N PHE A 88 -8.07 7.64 -5.81
CA PHE A 88 -7.57 8.42 -6.95
C PHE A 88 -8.62 9.35 -7.59
N GLY A 89 -9.91 9.02 -7.49
CA GLY A 89 -10.99 9.80 -8.10
C GLY A 89 -11.60 10.84 -7.15
N GLN A 90 -11.74 10.51 -5.86
CA GLN A 90 -12.49 11.36 -4.90
C GLN A 90 -11.60 12.09 -3.90
N LYS A 91 -10.41 11.57 -3.58
CA LYS A 91 -9.51 12.16 -2.60
C LYS A 91 -8.35 12.89 -3.30
N ARG A 92 -8.07 14.12 -2.85
CA ARG A 92 -6.96 14.96 -3.30
C ARG A 92 -5.93 15.06 -2.19
N TRP A 93 -4.68 14.72 -2.50
CA TRP A 93 -3.57 14.91 -1.55
C TRP A 93 -3.41 16.39 -1.19
N ARG A 94 -3.08 16.68 0.07
CA ARG A 94 -3.05 18.00 0.70
C ARG A 94 -4.38 18.72 0.81
N VAL A 95 -5.47 18.24 0.21
CA VAL A 95 -6.80 18.89 0.26
C VAL A 95 -7.80 18.07 1.07
N ASN A 96 -7.85 16.76 0.84
CA ASN A 96 -8.73 15.84 1.55
C ASN A 96 -7.99 14.90 2.50
N TYR A 97 -6.68 14.74 2.31
CA TYR A 97 -5.84 13.90 3.15
C TYR A 97 -4.36 14.27 3.05
N GLY A 98 -3.60 13.86 4.07
CA GLY A 98 -2.15 13.98 4.13
C GLY A 98 -1.62 13.48 5.47
N ILE A 99 -0.33 13.69 5.74
CA ILE A 99 0.27 13.42 7.05
C ILE A 99 0.20 14.69 7.90
N ASP A 100 0.07 14.55 9.21
CA ASP A 100 0.17 15.67 10.15
C ASP A 100 1.22 15.37 11.23
N PRO A 101 2.47 15.82 11.06
CA PRO A 101 3.53 15.60 12.04
C PRO A 101 3.37 16.46 13.30
N HIS A 102 2.52 17.51 13.28
CA HIS A 102 2.32 18.45 14.38
C HIS A 102 1.09 18.13 15.22
N ARG A 103 0.37 17.04 14.88
CA ARG A 103 -0.81 16.57 15.60
C ARG A 103 -0.49 16.24 17.06
N GLU A 104 -1.39 16.61 17.97
CA GLU A 104 -1.32 16.32 19.41
C GLU A 104 -1.10 14.81 19.68
N LYS A 105 -1.86 13.97 18.97
CA LYS A 105 -1.58 12.52 18.87
C LYS A 105 -0.75 12.27 17.61
N MET A 106 0.57 12.23 17.76
CA MET A 106 1.48 11.97 16.64
C MET A 106 1.13 10.65 15.95
N THR A 107 0.69 10.74 14.69
CA THR A 107 0.51 9.58 13.81
C THR A 107 1.23 9.84 12.50
N LYS A 108 1.81 8.77 11.96
CA LYS A 108 2.44 8.72 10.65
C LYS A 108 1.50 8.19 9.57
N LEU A 109 0.25 7.89 9.92
CA LEU A 109 -0.81 7.50 8.99
C LEU A 109 -1.46 8.72 8.35
N ALA A 110 -2.06 8.53 7.18
CA ALA A 110 -2.83 9.59 6.52
C ALA A 110 -4.09 9.93 7.34
N VAL A 111 -4.29 11.24 7.55
CA VAL A 111 -5.46 11.79 8.26
C VAL A 111 -6.34 12.61 7.29
N PRO A 112 -7.65 12.77 7.58
CA PRO A 112 -8.54 13.62 6.80
C PRO A 112 -8.19 15.09 6.94
N TYR A 113 -8.35 15.84 5.85
CA TYR A 113 -8.17 17.29 5.82
C TYR A 113 -9.51 17.99 5.58
N ARG A 114 -9.73 19.11 6.27
CA ARG A 114 -10.95 19.94 6.11
C ARG A 114 -10.87 20.86 4.90
N ALA A 115 -9.64 21.25 4.56
CA ALA A 115 -9.28 22.10 3.44
C ALA A 115 -7.80 21.86 3.11
N LYS A 116 -7.31 22.52 2.05
CA LYS A 116 -5.89 22.56 1.70
C LYS A 116 -5.00 22.80 2.92
N ASP A 117 -4.05 21.90 3.15
CA ASP A 117 -3.05 21.91 4.23
C ASP A 117 -3.63 22.11 5.65
N SER A 118 -4.92 21.80 5.81
CA SER A 118 -5.64 21.96 7.07
C SER A 118 -6.15 20.59 7.56
N PRO A 119 -5.30 19.81 8.27
CA PRO A 119 -5.68 18.52 8.81
C PRO A 119 -6.79 18.64 9.86
N THR A 120 -7.62 17.60 9.94
CA THR A 120 -8.57 17.46 11.04
C THR A 120 -7.81 17.15 12.35
N PRO A 121 -8.05 17.89 13.45
CA PRO A 121 -7.26 17.70 14.67
C PRO A 121 -7.33 16.29 15.25
N ARG A 122 -8.51 15.64 15.17
CA ARG A 122 -8.79 14.38 15.87
C ARG A 122 -9.44 13.29 15.02
N SER A 123 -9.80 13.58 13.77
CA SER A 123 -10.44 12.60 12.89
C SER A 123 -9.42 11.71 12.18
N GLU A 124 -9.82 10.47 11.92
CA GLU A 124 -9.07 9.43 11.22
C GLU A 124 -10.03 8.73 10.24
N PHE A 125 -9.52 8.10 9.19
CA PHE A 125 -10.38 7.30 8.31
C PHE A 125 -10.75 5.99 9.00
N SER A 126 -12.01 5.56 8.92
CA SER A 126 -12.46 4.32 9.61
C SER A 126 -12.09 3.04 8.86
N HIS A 127 -11.90 3.12 7.54
CA HIS A 127 -11.64 1.94 6.71
C HIS A 127 -10.13 1.65 6.60
N PRO A 128 -9.64 0.48 7.06
CA PRO A 128 -8.19 0.19 7.13
C PRO A 128 -7.50 0.27 5.77
N ASP A 129 -8.07 -0.34 4.73
CA ASP A 129 -7.45 -0.31 3.39
C ASP A 129 -7.45 1.08 2.74
N VAL A 130 -8.38 1.97 3.12
CA VAL A 130 -8.36 3.38 2.72
C VAL A 130 -7.21 4.09 3.43
N VAL A 131 -7.06 3.89 4.74
CA VAL A 131 -5.93 4.44 5.53
C VAL A 131 -4.60 4.02 4.91
N ILE A 132 -4.42 2.71 4.64
CA ILE A 132 -3.19 2.16 4.06
C ILE A 132 -2.93 2.81 2.68
N THR A 133 -3.94 2.83 1.81
CA THR A 133 -3.80 3.39 0.45
C THR A 133 -3.44 4.87 0.48
N LEU A 134 -4.15 5.68 1.27
CA LEU A 134 -3.91 7.12 1.37
C LEU A 134 -2.57 7.42 2.08
N THR A 135 -2.15 6.58 3.02
CA THR A 135 -0.82 6.68 3.66
C THR A 135 0.28 6.45 2.62
N CYS A 136 0.21 5.34 1.87
CA CYS A 136 1.15 5.06 0.79
C CYS A 136 1.23 6.23 -0.20
N LEU A 137 0.09 6.73 -0.68
CA LEU A 137 0.04 7.87 -1.59
C LEU A 137 0.66 9.14 -0.99
N SER A 138 0.41 9.42 0.29
CA SER A 138 0.96 10.60 0.96
C SER A 138 2.49 10.58 0.94
N TYR A 139 3.11 9.44 1.26
CA TYR A 139 4.57 9.30 1.24
C TYR A 139 5.15 9.19 -0.18
N TYR A 140 4.44 8.58 -1.13
CA TYR A 140 4.87 8.58 -2.53
C TYR A 140 4.89 10.00 -3.13
N TYR A 141 3.96 10.87 -2.71
CA TYR A 141 3.93 12.26 -3.17
C TYR A 141 4.88 13.16 -2.40
N SER A 142 4.98 13.02 -1.07
CA SER A 142 5.86 13.88 -0.26
C SER A 142 7.32 13.47 -0.31
N GLY A 143 7.61 12.18 -0.55
CA GLY A 143 8.90 11.58 -0.27
C GLY A 143 9.16 11.44 1.24
N LEU A 144 10.32 10.92 1.59
CA LEU A 144 10.79 10.81 2.98
C LEU A 144 11.65 12.02 3.37
N GLY A 145 11.34 12.63 4.52
CA GLY A 145 12.21 13.63 5.13
C GLY A 145 13.52 13.03 5.67
N ASN A 146 14.50 13.89 5.93
CA ASN A 146 15.85 13.49 6.35
C ASN A 146 15.87 12.59 7.59
N GLU A 147 15.09 12.91 8.63
CA GLU A 147 15.02 12.08 9.85
C GLU A 147 14.35 10.71 9.62
N ALA A 148 13.37 10.66 8.73
CA ALA A 148 12.76 9.40 8.32
C ALA A 148 13.79 8.53 7.58
N LEU A 149 14.57 9.11 6.66
CA LEU A 149 15.66 8.42 5.97
C LEU A 149 16.71 7.91 6.95
N PHE A 150 17.20 8.75 7.87
CA PHE A 150 18.16 8.29 8.90
C PHE A 150 17.61 7.12 9.72
N SER A 151 16.34 7.18 10.14
CA SER A 151 15.70 6.10 10.89
C SER A 151 15.60 4.82 10.05
N THR A 152 15.27 4.96 8.76
CA THR A 152 15.21 3.85 7.79
C THR A 152 16.56 3.18 7.62
N PHE A 153 17.63 3.97 7.44
CA PHE A 153 19.01 3.45 7.33
C PHE A 153 19.50 2.77 8.62
N ARG A 154 19.17 3.29 9.80
CA ARG A 154 19.52 2.64 11.07
C ARG A 154 18.87 1.28 11.21
N LEU A 155 17.63 1.14 10.72
CA LEU A 155 16.93 -0.14 10.70
C LEU A 155 17.54 -1.08 9.65
N LEU A 156 17.81 -0.56 8.45
CA LEU A 156 18.47 -1.28 7.37
C LEU A 156 19.83 -1.85 7.82
N ALA A 157 20.64 -1.07 8.53
CA ALA A 157 21.95 -1.50 9.02
C ALA A 157 21.89 -2.68 10.00
N ARG A 158 20.73 -2.92 10.63
CA ARG A 158 20.46 -4.08 11.50
C ARG A 158 19.81 -5.24 10.75
N SER A 159 19.42 -5.03 9.48
CA SER A 159 18.83 -6.06 8.65
C SER A 159 19.90 -6.99 8.09
N ASP A 160 19.63 -8.28 8.12
CA ASP A 160 20.51 -9.29 7.56
C ASP A 160 20.61 -9.23 6.02
N ASN A 161 19.60 -8.64 5.36
CA ASN A 161 19.53 -8.47 3.90
C ASN A 161 19.83 -7.02 3.46
N ALA A 162 20.50 -6.23 4.30
CA ALA A 162 20.71 -4.80 4.10
C ALA A 162 21.23 -4.43 2.71
N LYS A 163 22.19 -5.21 2.17
CA LYS A 163 22.78 -4.94 0.86
C LYS A 163 21.76 -5.11 -0.28
N ALA A 164 20.96 -6.19 -0.24
CA ALA A 164 19.97 -6.47 -1.27
C ALA A 164 18.85 -5.41 -1.27
N GLU A 165 18.36 -5.06 -0.07
CA GLU A 165 17.40 -3.98 0.13
C GLU A 165 17.93 -2.64 -0.41
N TYR A 166 19.18 -2.30 -0.08
CA TYR A 166 19.78 -1.05 -0.57
C TYR A 166 19.95 -1.02 -2.09
N GLN A 167 20.28 -2.15 -2.72
CA GLN A 167 20.33 -2.23 -4.18
C GLN A 167 18.99 -1.91 -4.82
N ASP A 168 17.87 -2.34 -4.22
CA ASP A 168 16.53 -1.98 -4.71
C ASP A 168 16.26 -0.48 -4.56
N TRP A 169 16.77 0.16 -3.50
CA TRP A 169 16.58 1.59 -3.27
C TRP A 169 17.26 2.44 -4.35
N VAL A 170 18.47 2.05 -4.77
CA VAL A 170 19.28 2.83 -5.73
C VAL A 170 18.94 2.55 -7.21
N LYS A 171 18.14 1.52 -7.52
CA LYS A 171 17.69 1.22 -8.90
C LYS A 171 16.99 2.39 -9.58
N THR A 172 16.26 3.19 -8.80
CA THR A 172 15.51 4.36 -9.27
C THR A 172 16.28 5.67 -9.08
N ALA A 173 17.55 5.61 -8.68
CA ALA A 173 18.39 6.75 -8.36
C ALA A 173 19.58 6.89 -9.35
N PRO A 174 19.33 7.18 -10.64
CA PRO A 174 20.40 7.24 -11.66
C PRO A 174 21.41 8.35 -11.41
N ALA A 175 21.01 9.43 -10.72
CA ALA A 175 21.86 10.56 -10.37
C ALA A 175 22.79 10.30 -9.17
N LEU A 176 22.64 9.16 -8.48
CA LEU A 176 23.45 8.84 -7.32
C LEU A 176 24.89 8.48 -7.75
N PRO A 177 25.93 9.11 -7.17
CA PRO A 177 27.33 8.78 -7.46
C PRO A 177 27.64 7.30 -7.21
N ASP A 178 28.51 6.72 -8.03
CA ASP A 178 28.83 5.28 -7.99
C ASP A 178 29.37 4.83 -6.63
N SER A 179 30.10 5.70 -5.92
CA SER A 179 30.60 5.44 -4.57
C SER A 179 29.49 5.17 -3.56
N PHE A 180 28.28 5.71 -3.78
CA PHE A 180 27.13 5.54 -2.90
C PHE A 180 26.11 4.53 -3.42
N ARG A 181 26.39 3.85 -4.55
CA ARG A 181 25.50 2.77 -5.04
C ARG A 181 25.63 1.48 -4.24
N SER A 182 26.68 1.35 -3.43
CA SER A 182 26.88 0.26 -2.49
C SER A 182 26.68 0.78 -1.06
N LEU A 183 26.09 -0.08 -0.20
CA LEU A 183 25.76 0.29 1.17
C LEU A 183 27.03 0.59 1.99
N GLU A 184 28.13 -0.08 1.67
CA GLU A 184 29.44 0.11 2.30
C GLU A 184 30.01 1.52 2.07
N GLY A 185 29.61 2.18 0.98
CA GLY A 185 30.00 3.56 0.69
C GLY A 185 29.22 4.62 1.47
N VAL A 186 28.16 4.24 2.19
CA VAL A 186 27.30 5.17 2.92
C VAL A 186 27.75 5.32 4.36
N ASN A 187 28.26 6.51 4.71
CA ASN A 187 28.61 6.84 6.09
C ASN A 187 27.52 7.67 6.79
N LEU A 188 26.66 7.02 7.57
CA LEU A 188 25.56 7.67 8.30
C LEU A 188 26.02 8.66 9.39
N ARG A 189 27.29 8.66 9.78
CA ARG A 189 27.84 9.64 10.73
C ARG A 189 28.08 10.99 10.07
N ASP A 190 28.35 11.01 8.77
CA ASP A 190 28.48 12.23 7.99
C ASP A 190 27.10 12.69 7.50
N ARG A 191 26.40 13.41 8.40
CA ARG A 191 25.03 13.86 8.14
C ARG A 191 24.95 14.82 6.95
N ASP A 192 25.95 15.68 6.77
CA ASP A 192 25.97 16.65 5.69
C ASP A 192 26.09 15.96 4.32
N GLN A 193 26.99 14.98 4.20
CA GLN A 193 27.11 14.15 3.00
C GLN A 193 25.80 13.41 2.69
N CYS A 194 25.15 12.82 3.69
CA CYS A 194 23.87 12.15 3.50
C CYS A 194 22.79 13.11 2.98
N ILE A 195 22.62 14.25 3.63
CA ILE A 195 21.56 15.23 3.30
C ILE A 195 21.80 15.87 1.93
N THR A 196 23.04 16.17 1.56
CA THR A 196 23.35 16.91 0.33
C THR A 196 23.54 16.00 -0.89
N LYS A 197 24.11 14.80 -0.73
CA LYS A 197 24.51 13.94 -1.86
C LYS A 197 23.69 12.66 -2.03
N ILE A 198 23.16 12.09 -0.95
CA ILE A 198 22.53 10.76 -0.99
C ILE A 198 21.01 10.88 -0.95
N PHE A 199 20.48 11.53 0.08
CA PHE A 199 19.05 11.64 0.36
C PHE A 199 18.24 12.24 -0.80
N PRO A 200 18.71 13.29 -1.53
CA PRO A 200 17.95 13.85 -2.64
C PRO A 200 17.65 12.83 -3.75
N SER A 201 18.54 11.84 -3.95
CA SER A 201 18.39 10.81 -4.98
C SER A 201 17.50 9.63 -4.56
N ILE A 202 17.29 9.41 -3.26
CA ILE A 202 16.54 8.24 -2.74
C ILE A 202 15.26 8.60 -1.98
N GLN A 203 15.05 9.87 -1.62
CA GLN A 203 13.87 10.32 -0.85
C GLN A 203 12.53 10.01 -1.54
N TYR A 204 12.52 9.93 -2.87
CA TYR A 204 11.36 9.55 -3.69
C TYR A 204 11.44 8.12 -4.24
N SER A 205 12.44 7.34 -3.83
CA SER A 205 12.55 5.94 -4.25
C SER A 205 11.43 5.13 -3.62
N LYS A 206 10.57 4.53 -4.46
CA LYS A 206 9.46 3.69 -3.99
C LYS A 206 9.94 2.59 -3.05
N ALA A 207 11.05 1.92 -3.36
CA ALA A 207 11.57 0.83 -2.53
C ALA A 207 12.00 1.31 -1.13
N THR A 208 12.58 2.51 -1.03
CA THR A 208 12.93 3.12 0.26
C THR A 208 11.68 3.51 1.05
N ILE A 209 10.68 4.08 0.38
CA ILE A 209 9.40 4.45 0.98
C ILE A 209 8.66 3.21 1.47
N ASP A 210 8.57 2.15 0.67
CA ASP A 210 7.93 0.88 1.03
C ASP A 210 8.59 0.28 2.28
N TYR A 211 9.92 0.26 2.33
CA TYR A 211 10.66 -0.25 3.49
C TYR A 211 10.37 0.56 4.76
N TYR A 212 10.34 1.90 4.65
CA TYR A 212 9.97 2.77 5.76
C TYR A 212 8.53 2.52 6.23
N LEU A 213 7.58 2.42 5.29
CA LEU A 213 6.18 2.19 5.58
C LEU A 213 5.95 0.85 6.26
N CYS A 214 6.49 -0.24 5.71
CA CYS A 214 6.31 -1.59 6.25
C CYS A 214 6.90 -1.73 7.66
N HIS A 215 8.14 -1.28 7.86
CA HIS A 215 8.87 -1.61 9.10
C HIS A 215 8.81 -0.54 10.19
N LEU A 216 8.43 0.71 9.89
CA LEU A 216 8.37 1.80 10.89
C LEU A 216 6.98 2.40 11.06
N VAL A 217 6.18 2.50 10.00
CA VAL A 217 4.84 3.09 10.08
C VAL A 217 3.81 2.02 10.41
N PHE A 218 3.56 1.09 9.48
CA PHE A 218 2.49 0.10 9.63
C PHE A 218 2.76 -0.90 10.76
N ALA A 219 4.02 -1.34 10.93
CA ALA A 219 4.40 -2.21 12.05
C ALA A 219 4.06 -1.62 13.43
N LYS A 220 4.06 -0.28 13.58
CA LYS A 220 3.80 0.39 14.85
C LYS A 220 2.35 0.86 14.99
N GLU A 221 1.77 1.38 13.91
CA GLU A 221 0.54 2.17 13.93
C GLU A 221 -0.69 1.48 13.33
N SER A 222 -0.53 0.41 12.53
CA SER A 222 -1.66 -0.34 11.96
C SER A 222 -2.32 -1.25 13.01
N ARG A 223 -3.02 -0.65 13.97
CA ARG A 223 -3.69 -1.34 15.08
C ARG A 223 -5.20 -1.42 14.86
N GLU A 224 -5.73 -2.63 14.95
CA GLU A 224 -7.17 -2.91 14.93
C GLU A 224 -7.59 -3.49 16.28
N PHE A 225 -8.85 -3.25 16.66
CA PHE A 225 -9.43 -3.75 17.91
C PHE A 225 -10.67 -4.57 17.53
N PRO A 226 -11.00 -5.65 18.29
CA PRO A 226 -12.11 -6.52 17.92
C PRO A 226 -13.45 -5.79 17.96
N HIS A 227 -13.63 -4.88 18.92
CA HIS A 227 -14.87 -4.17 19.14
C HIS A 227 -14.66 -2.67 19.36
N LYS A 228 -15.65 -1.88 18.97
CA LYS A 228 -15.74 -0.44 19.24
C LYS A 228 -17.09 -0.04 19.82
N LEU A 229 -17.10 1.08 20.53
CA LEU A 229 -18.32 1.83 20.87
C LEU A 229 -18.40 3.04 19.95
N SER A 230 -19.49 3.17 19.21
CA SER A 230 -19.66 4.27 18.26
C SER A 230 -20.80 5.20 18.68
N ALA A 231 -20.55 6.51 18.55
CA ALA A 231 -21.55 7.56 18.62
C ALA A 231 -21.44 8.44 17.36
N SER A 232 -22.52 9.15 17.03
CA SER A 232 -22.59 9.97 15.82
C SER A 232 -23.42 11.24 16.04
N GLY A 233 -23.60 12.04 14.99
CA GLY A 233 -24.49 13.21 15.02
C GLY A 233 -25.92 12.87 15.45
N TRP A 234 -26.38 11.64 15.22
CA TRP A 234 -27.70 11.16 15.67
C TRP A 234 -27.87 11.20 17.19
N ASP A 235 -26.81 10.90 17.93
CA ASP A 235 -26.79 10.90 19.40
C ASP A 235 -26.85 12.32 19.96
N LEU A 236 -26.19 13.27 19.28
CA LEU A 236 -26.16 14.68 19.66
C LEU A 236 -27.53 15.34 19.50
N GLY A 237 -28.21 15.08 18.38
CA GLY A 237 -29.51 15.68 18.05
C GLY A 237 -30.73 14.84 18.43
N LYS A 238 -30.56 13.87 19.34
CA LYS A 238 -31.69 13.16 19.96
C LYS A 238 -32.63 14.14 20.67
N ARG A 239 -33.92 13.79 20.73
CA ARG A 239 -34.91 14.59 21.48
C ARG A 239 -34.53 14.62 22.97
N LYS A 240 -34.35 15.81 23.51
CA LYS A 240 -34.03 16.09 24.92
C LYS A 240 -35.21 16.81 25.59
N ILE A 241 -35.16 16.93 26.92
CA ILE A 241 -36.15 17.70 27.70
C ILE A 241 -36.18 19.15 27.21
N ASN A 242 -34.99 19.75 27.07
CA ASN A 242 -34.85 21.08 26.49
C ASN A 242 -34.67 20.98 24.97
N PRO A 243 -35.41 21.76 24.17
CA PRO A 243 -35.29 21.73 22.72
C PRO A 243 -33.86 22.12 22.30
N THR A 244 -33.30 21.36 21.37
CA THR A 244 -32.04 21.73 20.71
C THR A 244 -32.39 22.57 19.48
N THR A 245 -31.98 23.83 19.49
CA THR A 245 -32.16 24.76 18.36
C THR A 245 -30.80 25.14 17.79
N GLY A 246 -30.78 25.53 16.52
CA GLY A 246 -29.57 25.97 15.83
C GLY A 246 -29.93 26.84 14.64
N PHE A 247 -28.97 27.64 14.19
CA PHE A 247 -29.12 28.50 13.01
C PHE A 247 -28.33 27.89 11.86
N SER A 248 -28.94 27.85 10.67
CA SER A 248 -28.23 27.52 9.43
C SER A 248 -28.27 28.73 8.53
N GLY A 249 -27.11 29.17 8.03
CA GLY A 249 -27.04 30.24 7.02
C GLY A 249 -27.42 29.77 5.62
N THR A 250 -27.66 28.48 5.42
CA THR A 250 -27.74 27.82 4.11
C THR A 250 -28.74 26.67 4.13
N ASN A 251 -29.40 26.36 3.01
CA ASN A 251 -30.47 25.35 2.96
C ASN A 251 -30.04 23.99 2.38
N ASP A 252 -28.81 23.88 1.86
CA ASP A 252 -28.40 22.72 1.06
C ASP A 252 -28.24 21.44 1.91
N SER A 253 -27.89 21.55 3.19
CA SER A 253 -27.67 20.40 4.10
C SER A 253 -28.95 19.85 4.75
N ARG A 254 -30.13 20.39 4.45
CA ARG A 254 -31.40 19.97 5.07
C ARG A 254 -31.73 18.48 4.89
N TYR A 255 -31.16 17.86 3.87
CA TYR A 255 -31.38 16.45 3.54
C TYR A 255 -30.60 15.47 4.42
N VAL A 256 -29.66 15.94 5.24
CA VAL A 256 -28.94 15.11 6.22
C VAL A 256 -29.34 15.45 7.67
N LEU A 257 -30.38 16.27 7.85
CA LEU A 257 -30.96 16.51 9.18
C LEU A 257 -31.55 15.22 9.76
N LEU A 258 -31.40 15.06 11.07
CA LEU A 258 -31.92 13.91 11.82
C LEU A 258 -33.45 13.87 11.77
N LEU A 259 -34.04 12.68 11.89
CA LEU A 259 -35.50 12.50 11.81
C LEU A 259 -36.31 13.30 12.86
N GLY A 260 -35.68 13.64 13.99
CA GLY A 260 -36.29 14.43 15.05
C GLY A 260 -36.11 15.95 14.92
N MET A 261 -35.37 16.41 13.91
CA MET A 261 -35.09 17.83 13.66
C MET A 261 -35.93 18.34 12.49
N ALA A 262 -36.48 19.54 12.65
CA ALA A 262 -37.23 20.24 11.61
C ALA A 262 -36.53 21.56 11.29
N GLN A 263 -36.39 21.86 10.00
CA GLN A 263 -35.94 23.18 9.55
C GLN A 263 -37.12 24.16 9.58
N LEU A 264 -36.88 25.35 10.12
CA LEU A 264 -37.85 26.44 10.14
C LEU A 264 -37.43 27.52 9.14
N ASP A 265 -38.13 27.58 8.01
CA ASP A 265 -37.88 28.59 6.98
C ASP A 265 -38.69 29.86 7.27
N LEU A 266 -38.00 30.93 7.70
CA LEU A 266 -38.62 32.23 7.97
C LEU A 266 -39.12 32.87 6.65
N PRO A 267 -40.39 33.30 6.57
CA PRO A 267 -40.95 33.93 5.36
C PRO A 267 -40.11 35.09 4.83
N GLU A 268 -39.56 35.91 5.73
CA GLU A 268 -38.75 37.09 5.42
C GLU A 268 -37.45 36.72 4.69
N GLN A 269 -36.94 35.51 4.91
CA GLN A 269 -35.66 35.05 4.37
C GLN A 269 -35.79 34.13 3.15
N LYS A 270 -37.01 33.76 2.73
CA LYS A 270 -37.22 32.83 1.61
C LYS A 270 -36.58 33.27 0.29
N HIS A 271 -36.50 34.58 0.05
CA HIS A 271 -35.96 35.16 -1.19
C HIS A 271 -34.43 35.15 -1.26
N THR A 272 -33.73 34.95 -0.13
CA THR A 272 -32.26 35.09 -0.03
C THR A 272 -31.48 34.16 -0.96
N ASN A 273 -31.91 32.90 -1.10
CA ASN A 273 -31.29 31.96 -2.02
C ASN A 273 -31.38 32.43 -3.49
N ALA A 274 -32.50 33.05 -3.87
CA ALA A 274 -32.69 33.58 -5.22
C ALA A 274 -31.86 34.86 -5.43
N LEU A 275 -31.84 35.75 -4.44
CA LEU A 275 -31.07 37.00 -4.47
C LEU A 275 -29.58 36.76 -4.70
N VAL A 276 -28.99 35.77 -4.01
CA VAL A 276 -27.58 35.46 -4.17
C VAL A 276 -27.26 34.92 -5.57
N LEU A 277 -28.14 34.09 -6.13
CA LEU A 277 -28.00 33.61 -7.51
C LEU A 277 -28.19 34.75 -8.52
N GLU A 278 -29.11 35.67 -8.27
CA GLU A 278 -29.33 36.86 -9.08
C GLU A 278 -28.06 37.72 -9.14
N CYS A 279 -27.40 37.97 -7.99
CA CYS A 279 -26.13 38.68 -7.95
C CYS A 279 -25.04 37.99 -8.77
N LEU A 280 -24.92 36.66 -8.70
CA LEU A 280 -23.92 35.92 -9.46
C LEU A 280 -24.19 35.91 -10.97
N LEU A 281 -25.45 35.93 -11.39
CA LEU A 281 -25.85 35.90 -12.80
C LEU A 281 -25.79 37.28 -13.50
N ARG A 282 -25.40 38.33 -12.79
CA ARG A 282 -25.22 39.67 -13.37
C ARG A 282 -24.13 39.70 -14.45
N PRO A 283 -24.26 40.56 -15.47
CA PRO A 283 -23.36 40.61 -16.62
C PRO A 283 -21.93 41.06 -16.28
N GLU A 284 -21.74 41.76 -15.16
CA GLU A 284 -20.40 42.10 -14.65
C GLU A 284 -19.57 40.87 -14.25
N ASN A 285 -20.23 39.74 -13.95
CA ASN A 285 -19.54 38.50 -13.63
C ASN A 285 -19.24 37.72 -14.90
N THR A 286 -17.98 37.35 -15.08
CA THR A 286 -17.52 36.72 -16.32
C THR A 286 -16.81 35.40 -16.06
N ILE A 287 -16.34 34.77 -17.14
CA ILE A 287 -15.55 33.53 -17.10
C ILE A 287 -14.20 33.78 -17.73
N ALA A 288 -13.17 33.17 -17.14
CA ALA A 288 -11.85 33.02 -17.72
C ALA A 288 -11.55 31.52 -17.89
N LEU A 289 -11.36 31.09 -19.13
CA LEU A 289 -10.96 29.72 -19.45
C LEU A 289 -9.43 29.60 -19.41
N THR A 290 -8.94 28.44 -18.99
CA THR A 290 -7.51 28.15 -19.03
C THR A 290 -7.02 28.05 -20.49
N PRO A 291 -5.85 28.62 -20.86
CA PRO A 291 -5.35 28.58 -22.24
C PRO A 291 -5.23 27.16 -22.84
N ARG A 292 -5.58 27.01 -24.12
CA ARG A 292 -5.58 25.70 -24.82
C ARG A 292 -4.19 25.05 -24.95
N THR A 293 -3.12 25.85 -24.91
CA THR A 293 -1.73 25.37 -24.87
C THR A 293 -1.42 24.53 -23.63
N MET A 294 -2.30 24.57 -22.63
CA MET A 294 -2.14 23.95 -21.31
C MET A 294 -2.99 22.68 -21.14
N LYS A 295 -3.50 22.12 -22.24
CA LYS A 295 -4.37 20.94 -22.23
C LYS A 295 -3.65 19.71 -21.64
N GLY A 296 -4.13 19.23 -20.50
CA GLY A 296 -3.60 18.03 -19.83
C GLY A 296 -2.67 18.30 -18.63
N ALA A 297 -2.32 19.56 -18.35
CA ALA A 297 -1.62 19.95 -17.13
C ALA A 297 -2.61 20.46 -16.07
N ALA A 298 -2.38 20.14 -14.79
CA ALA A 298 -3.12 20.76 -13.69
C ALA A 298 -2.77 22.26 -13.61
N LEU A 299 -3.75 23.11 -13.27
CA LEU A 299 -3.50 24.52 -13.04
C LEU A 299 -2.55 24.67 -11.85
N ASN A 300 -1.38 25.29 -12.05
CA ASN A 300 -0.43 25.61 -10.99
C ASN A 300 -0.49 27.10 -10.61
N SER A 301 0.18 27.46 -9.52
CA SER A 301 0.18 28.82 -8.98
C SER A 301 0.65 29.85 -10.01
N GLN A 302 1.76 29.57 -10.71
CA GLN A 302 2.34 30.50 -11.68
C GLN A 302 1.41 30.76 -12.87
N MET A 303 0.73 29.73 -13.37
CA MET A 303 -0.24 29.85 -14.45
C MET A 303 -1.46 30.67 -14.03
N LEU A 304 -1.97 30.45 -12.81
CA LEU A 304 -3.06 31.25 -12.25
C LEU A 304 -2.66 32.73 -12.18
N LEU A 305 -1.46 33.05 -11.68
CA LEU A 305 -0.97 34.43 -11.60
C LEU A 305 -0.81 35.09 -12.97
N GLN A 306 -0.29 34.35 -13.96
CA GLN A 306 -0.20 34.85 -15.33
C GLN A 306 -1.59 35.19 -15.89
N MET A 307 -2.56 34.28 -15.74
CA MET A 307 -3.94 34.53 -16.17
C MET A 307 -4.52 35.77 -15.49
N VAL A 308 -4.36 35.89 -14.16
CA VAL A 308 -4.85 37.02 -13.36
C VAL A 308 -4.26 38.35 -13.86
N SER A 309 -2.96 38.37 -14.20
CA SER A 309 -2.27 39.58 -14.66
C SER A 309 -2.75 40.09 -16.04
N GLU A 310 -3.32 39.20 -16.86
CA GLU A 310 -3.81 39.51 -18.21
C GLU A 310 -5.31 39.91 -18.21
N MET A 311 -6.00 39.82 -17.06
CA MET A 311 -7.44 40.10 -16.97
C MET A 311 -7.76 41.60 -17.00
N SER A 312 -8.83 41.94 -17.73
CA SER A 312 -9.46 43.27 -17.73
C SER A 312 -10.96 43.14 -17.47
N PRO A 313 -11.57 43.93 -16.56
CA PRO A 313 -10.95 44.77 -15.52
C PRO A 313 -10.00 44.03 -14.55
N GLU A 314 -9.08 44.78 -13.95
CA GLU A 314 -8.04 44.26 -13.02
C GLU A 314 -8.65 43.52 -11.82
N VAL A 315 -7.99 42.44 -11.41
CA VAL A 315 -8.39 41.59 -10.29
C VAL A 315 -7.55 41.94 -9.07
N ARG A 316 -8.22 42.24 -7.95
CA ARG A 316 -7.58 42.60 -6.67
C ARG A 316 -7.72 41.51 -5.61
N VAL A 317 -8.56 40.51 -5.86
CA VAL A 317 -8.87 39.44 -4.89
C VAL A 317 -8.78 38.08 -5.58
N ILE A 318 -8.18 37.10 -4.93
CA ILE A 318 -8.20 35.69 -5.36
C ILE A 318 -8.88 34.87 -4.25
N LEU A 319 -9.96 34.21 -4.63
CA LEU A 319 -10.74 33.30 -3.80
C LEU A 319 -10.47 31.87 -4.27
N ASP A 320 -9.51 31.19 -3.64
CA ASP A 320 -9.10 29.83 -4.02
C ASP A 320 -10.03 28.74 -3.43
N VAL A 321 -11.34 28.89 -3.64
CA VAL A 321 -12.35 27.93 -3.14
C VAL A 321 -12.24 26.55 -3.81
N GLY A 322 -11.63 26.49 -5.00
CA GLY A 322 -11.34 25.25 -5.72
C GLY A 322 -10.06 24.53 -5.28
N ALA A 323 -9.30 25.10 -4.34
CA ALA A 323 -7.98 24.62 -3.91
C ALA A 323 -7.05 24.32 -5.11
N GLN A 324 -6.89 25.29 -6.01
CA GLN A 324 -6.03 25.16 -7.20
C GLN A 324 -4.57 25.52 -6.89
N VAL A 325 -4.32 26.35 -5.88
CA VAL A 325 -2.97 26.68 -5.42
C VAL A 325 -2.48 25.52 -4.55
N ILE A 326 -1.98 24.41 -5.12
CA ILE A 326 -1.51 23.24 -4.33
C ILE A 326 0.01 23.27 -4.08
N ASP A 327 0.75 23.88 -4.99
CA ASP A 327 2.22 23.84 -5.06
C ASP A 327 2.92 24.81 -4.09
N LEU A 328 2.25 25.88 -3.66
CA LEU A 328 2.81 26.91 -2.77
C LEU A 328 1.99 27.06 -1.48
N ASN A 329 2.63 27.52 -0.40
CA ASN A 329 1.89 28.02 0.76
C ASN A 329 1.33 29.44 0.52
N ASN A 330 0.49 29.92 1.44
CA ASN A 330 -0.21 31.20 1.28
C ASN A 330 0.75 32.40 1.21
N LEU A 331 1.83 32.37 1.98
CA LEU A 331 2.85 33.42 2.02
C LEU A 331 3.67 33.46 0.74
N GLU A 332 4.13 32.31 0.26
CA GLU A 332 4.87 32.14 -0.99
C GLU A 332 4.03 32.60 -2.19
N PHE A 333 2.77 32.17 -2.26
CA PHE A 333 1.83 32.59 -3.30
C PHE A 333 1.62 34.10 -3.29
N SER A 334 1.41 34.69 -2.11
CA SER A 334 1.20 36.13 -1.95
C SER A 334 2.42 36.97 -2.36
N LYS A 335 3.63 36.52 -2.02
CA LYS A 335 4.89 37.15 -2.46
C LYS A 335 5.05 37.11 -3.97
N GLN A 336 4.80 35.94 -4.59
CA GLN A 336 4.86 35.81 -6.03
C GLN A 336 3.81 36.66 -6.73
N TRP A 337 2.59 36.74 -6.19
CA TRP A 337 1.54 37.59 -6.76
C TRP A 337 1.89 39.07 -6.71
N LEU A 338 2.43 39.55 -5.57
CA LEU A 338 2.85 40.94 -5.41
C LEU A 338 3.95 41.34 -6.41
N ALA A 339 4.85 40.41 -6.74
CA ALA A 339 5.94 40.65 -7.68
C ALA A 339 5.45 41.03 -9.10
N PHE A 340 4.27 40.55 -9.53
CA PHE A 340 3.67 40.95 -10.82
C PHE A 340 3.26 42.43 -10.88
N TYR A 341 3.18 43.11 -9.71
CA TYR A 341 2.77 44.51 -9.58
C TYR A 341 3.94 45.43 -9.17
N GLU A 342 5.18 44.95 -9.24
CA GLU A 342 6.38 45.75 -8.99
C GLU A 342 6.37 47.02 -9.85
N GLY A 343 6.54 48.18 -9.20
CA GLY A 343 6.58 49.49 -9.86
C GLY A 343 5.26 50.26 -9.95
N ARG A 344 4.10 49.68 -9.62
CA ARG A 344 2.84 50.45 -9.56
C ARG A 344 2.65 51.13 -8.20
N ALA A 345 2.22 52.38 -8.08
CA ALA A 345 2.09 53.02 -6.77
C ALA A 345 0.82 52.60 -5.98
N ASP A 346 -0.16 52.04 -6.69
CA ASP A 346 -1.50 51.69 -6.22
C ASP A 346 -1.62 50.31 -5.52
N THR A 347 -0.52 49.55 -5.44
CA THR A 347 -0.55 48.14 -4.99
C THR A 347 0.61 47.84 -4.03
N GLN A 348 0.45 48.14 -2.74
CA GLN A 348 1.57 48.16 -1.80
C GLN A 348 1.77 46.87 -1.00
N ALA A 349 0.73 46.03 -0.86
CA ALA A 349 0.80 44.83 -0.05
C ALA A 349 -0.22 43.76 -0.47
N VAL A 350 -0.09 42.56 0.10
CA VAL A 350 -1.05 41.45 -0.05
C VAL A 350 -1.50 40.95 1.32
N VAL A 351 -2.81 40.86 1.52
CA VAL A 351 -3.43 40.25 2.70
C VAL A 351 -3.66 38.77 2.45
N CYS A 352 -3.19 37.92 3.37
CA CYS A 352 -3.38 36.47 3.34
C CYS A 352 -3.42 35.90 4.77
N PHE A 353 -3.46 34.58 4.91
CA PHE A 353 -3.43 33.89 6.20
C PHE A 353 -2.08 33.22 6.43
N SER A 354 -1.59 33.29 7.67
CA SER A 354 -0.40 32.57 8.13
C SER A 354 -0.68 31.09 8.39
N ASP A 355 0.37 30.30 8.61
CA ASP A 355 0.26 28.90 9.04
C ASP A 355 -0.37 28.74 10.45
N HIS A 356 -0.52 29.85 11.19
CA HIS A 356 -1.15 29.91 12.50
C HIS A 356 -2.60 30.41 12.46
N ASP A 357 -3.22 30.47 11.28
CA ASP A 357 -4.61 30.95 11.08
C ASP A 357 -4.81 32.41 11.49
N GLU A 358 -3.79 33.25 11.28
CA GLU A 358 -3.83 34.69 11.54
C GLU A 358 -3.84 35.49 10.23
N ILE A 359 -4.62 36.57 10.18
CA ILE A 359 -4.65 37.47 9.02
C ILE A 359 -3.39 38.33 9.03
N ILE A 360 -2.53 38.10 8.05
CA ILE A 360 -1.26 38.79 7.87
C ILE A 360 -1.26 39.62 6.59
N VAL A 361 -0.38 40.60 6.54
CA VAL A 361 -0.09 41.42 5.37
C VAL A 361 1.38 41.35 5.03
N VAL A 362 1.67 41.22 3.73
CA VAL A 362 3.02 41.15 3.18
C VAL A 362 3.25 42.36 2.29
N ASP A 363 4.20 43.21 2.65
CA ASP A 363 4.53 44.39 1.85
C ASP A 363 5.57 44.09 0.75
N ARG A 364 5.88 45.11 -0.05
CA ARG A 364 6.87 45.06 -1.14
C ARG A 364 8.30 44.78 -0.69
N PHE A 365 8.63 45.11 0.55
CA PHE A 365 9.94 44.83 1.13
C PHE A 365 10.02 43.41 1.70
N GLY A 366 8.92 42.63 1.57
CA GLY A 366 8.81 41.28 2.09
C GLY A 366 8.56 41.24 3.61
N LYS A 367 8.25 42.37 4.23
CA LYS A 367 7.90 42.46 5.64
C LYS A 367 6.52 41.84 5.86
N VAL A 368 6.41 41.01 6.90
CA VAL A 368 5.18 40.32 7.27
C VAL A 368 4.72 40.83 8.64
N GLU A 369 3.49 41.31 8.73
CA GLU A 369 2.89 41.81 9.97
C GLU A 369 1.42 41.38 10.08
N GLU A 370 0.84 41.40 11.28
CA GLU A 370 -0.59 41.18 11.47
C GLU A 370 -1.40 42.33 10.87
N LEU A 371 -2.48 42.03 10.13
CA LEU A 371 -3.27 43.05 9.47
C LEU A 371 -3.80 44.10 10.45
N ARG A 372 -4.20 43.70 11.67
CA ARG A 372 -4.79 44.59 12.67
C ARG A 372 -3.85 45.67 13.17
N THR A 373 -2.54 45.39 13.21
CA THR A 373 -1.51 46.32 13.69
C THR A 373 -0.83 47.08 12.56
N SER A 374 -1.05 46.65 11.32
CA SER A 374 -0.52 47.28 10.12
C SER A 374 -1.32 48.51 9.70
N PRO A 375 -0.69 49.55 9.12
CA PRO A 375 -1.40 50.67 8.49
C PRO A 375 -2.36 50.21 7.37
N PHE A 376 -2.11 49.03 6.78
CA PHE A 376 -2.96 48.47 5.73
C PHE A 376 -4.36 48.03 6.22
N ALA A 377 -4.60 47.96 7.54
CA ALA A 377 -5.94 47.70 8.10
C ALA A 377 -7.00 48.69 7.59
N GLU A 378 -6.61 49.96 7.45
CA GLU A 378 -7.47 51.05 7.00
C GLU A 378 -7.30 51.36 5.50
N GLN A 379 -6.27 50.80 4.87
CA GLN A 379 -5.87 51.06 3.48
C GLN A 379 -5.97 49.81 2.59
N LEU A 380 -7.08 49.07 2.74
CA LEU A 380 -7.34 47.88 1.94
C LEU A 380 -7.45 48.18 0.44
N ASP A 381 -7.68 49.43 0.04
CA ASP A 381 -7.65 49.90 -1.34
C ASP A 381 -6.29 49.72 -2.02
N LEU A 382 -5.20 49.80 -1.24
CA LEU A 382 -3.83 49.60 -1.71
C LEU A 382 -3.39 48.12 -1.69
N CYS A 383 -4.26 47.20 -1.24
CA CYS A 383 -3.89 45.81 -1.00
C CYS A 383 -4.49 44.85 -2.03
N LEU A 384 -3.76 43.79 -2.36
CA LEU A 384 -4.33 42.57 -2.93
C LEU A 384 -4.81 41.66 -1.80
N VAL A 385 -5.76 40.77 -2.07
CA VAL A 385 -6.29 39.85 -1.05
C VAL A 385 -6.32 38.42 -1.59
N PHE A 386 -5.63 37.52 -0.91
CA PHE A 386 -5.64 36.09 -1.21
C PHE A 386 -6.31 35.32 -0.07
N LEU A 387 -7.40 34.63 -0.40
CA LEU A 387 -8.10 33.72 0.51
C LEU A 387 -8.03 32.30 -0.06
N ASP A 388 -7.44 31.39 0.68
CA ASP A 388 -7.38 29.97 0.31
C ASP A 388 -8.73 29.25 0.54
N GLU A 389 -8.75 27.94 0.30
CA GLU A 389 -9.95 27.11 0.49
C GLU A 389 -10.54 27.20 1.91
N ALA A 390 -9.71 27.23 2.95
CA ALA A 390 -10.14 27.25 4.35
C ALA A 390 -10.74 28.62 4.72
N HIS A 391 -10.08 29.68 4.29
CA HIS A 391 -10.37 31.06 4.69
C HIS A 391 -11.35 31.78 3.75
N THR A 392 -11.84 31.11 2.70
CA THR A 392 -13.01 31.56 1.91
C THR A 392 -14.33 31.45 2.68
N ARG A 393 -14.31 30.93 3.91
CA ARG A 393 -15.44 30.87 4.85
C ARG A 393 -15.05 31.55 6.16
N GLY A 394 -16.02 32.21 6.80
CA GLY A 394 -15.83 32.85 8.11
C GLY A 394 -15.07 34.18 8.10
N THR A 395 -14.24 34.45 7.09
CA THR A 395 -13.47 35.71 6.97
C THR A 395 -14.34 36.90 6.57
N ASP A 396 -14.10 38.06 7.18
CA ASP A 396 -14.79 39.32 6.86
C ASP A 396 -13.77 40.45 6.66
N LEU A 397 -13.70 40.99 5.44
CA LEU A 397 -12.81 42.10 5.06
C LEU A 397 -13.63 43.20 4.42
N LYS A 398 -13.36 44.46 4.79
CA LYS A 398 -14.03 45.64 4.23
C LYS A 398 -13.39 46.05 2.90
N LEU A 399 -13.62 45.23 1.88
CA LEU A 399 -13.06 45.45 0.54
C LEU A 399 -13.73 46.65 -0.17
N PRO A 400 -12.98 47.45 -0.95
CA PRO A 400 -13.54 48.54 -1.74
C PRO A 400 -14.61 48.09 -2.74
N THR A 401 -15.52 48.99 -3.09
CA THR A 401 -16.67 48.70 -3.97
C THR A 401 -16.27 48.30 -5.38
N TYR A 402 -15.14 48.77 -5.89
CA TYR A 402 -14.70 48.50 -7.27
C TYR A 402 -13.87 47.21 -7.40
N TYR A 403 -13.72 46.44 -6.33
CA TYR A 403 -12.89 45.25 -6.34
C TYR A 403 -13.53 44.13 -7.17
N ARG A 404 -12.69 43.47 -7.96
CA ARG A 404 -13.02 42.26 -8.70
C ARG A 404 -12.23 41.08 -8.17
N ALA A 405 -12.91 39.96 -7.98
CA ALA A 405 -12.31 38.72 -7.49
C ALA A 405 -12.22 37.63 -8.55
N VAL A 406 -11.09 36.93 -8.61
CA VAL A 406 -10.99 35.63 -9.28
C VAL A 406 -11.50 34.55 -8.33
N VAL A 407 -12.38 33.70 -8.80
CA VAL A 407 -12.90 32.54 -8.07
C VAL A 407 -12.39 31.28 -8.76
N THR A 408 -11.56 30.51 -8.09
CA THR A 408 -11.05 29.25 -8.65
C THR A 408 -12.11 28.16 -8.52
N LEU A 409 -12.22 27.29 -9.52
CA LEU A 409 -13.13 26.14 -9.49
C LEU A 409 -12.34 24.85 -9.32
N GLY A 410 -12.87 23.93 -8.52
CA GLY A 410 -12.26 22.63 -8.25
C GLY A 410 -13.28 21.49 -8.25
N THR A 411 -12.81 20.26 -8.40
CA THR A 411 -13.70 19.09 -8.40
C THR A 411 -14.42 18.95 -7.06
N ALA A 412 -15.69 18.52 -7.06
CA ALA A 412 -16.53 18.39 -5.87
C ALA A 412 -16.82 19.72 -5.13
N LEU A 413 -16.66 20.86 -5.80
CA LEU A 413 -17.07 22.15 -5.27
C LEU A 413 -18.60 22.29 -5.32
N THR A 414 -19.25 22.30 -4.14
CA THR A 414 -20.69 22.46 -4.02
C THR A 414 -21.12 23.91 -4.24
N LYS A 415 -22.41 24.12 -4.58
CA LYS A 415 -23.02 25.45 -4.72
C LYS A 415 -22.80 26.25 -3.45
N ASP A 416 -23.07 25.66 -2.30
CA ASP A 416 -22.92 26.33 -1.00
C ASP A 416 -21.51 26.89 -0.78
N ARG A 417 -20.48 26.06 -1.01
CA ARG A 417 -19.07 26.48 -0.91
C ARG A 417 -18.74 27.61 -1.87
N LEU A 418 -19.12 27.46 -3.14
CA LEU A 418 -18.90 28.47 -4.18
C LEU A 418 -19.55 29.81 -3.80
N VAL A 419 -20.82 29.77 -3.42
CA VAL A 419 -21.60 30.95 -3.03
C VAL A 419 -21.00 31.64 -1.80
N GLN A 420 -20.68 30.88 -0.75
CA GLN A 420 -20.12 31.44 0.49
C GLN A 420 -18.77 32.14 0.25
N ALA A 421 -17.96 31.59 -0.65
CA ALA A 421 -16.71 32.21 -1.10
C ALA A 421 -16.98 33.50 -1.88
N CYS A 422 -17.86 33.48 -2.90
CA CYS A 422 -18.20 34.70 -3.65
C CYS A 422 -18.74 35.81 -2.74
N MET A 423 -19.54 35.45 -1.72
CA MET A 423 -20.09 36.40 -0.75
C MET A 423 -19.06 36.97 0.24
N ARG A 424 -17.77 36.59 0.14
CA ARG A 424 -16.67 37.37 0.76
C ARG A 424 -16.56 38.76 0.11
N MET A 425 -16.98 38.89 -1.14
CA MET A 425 -17.26 40.17 -1.79
C MET A 425 -18.61 40.69 -1.27
N ARG A 426 -18.60 41.33 -0.10
CA ARG A 426 -19.83 41.75 0.61
C ARG A 426 -20.73 42.70 -0.19
N ARG A 427 -20.19 43.41 -1.18
CA ARG A 427 -20.92 44.28 -2.11
C ARG A 427 -21.03 43.68 -3.51
N LEU A 428 -21.11 42.35 -3.61
CA LEU A 428 -21.33 41.65 -4.88
C LEU A 428 -22.69 42.01 -5.47
N GLY A 429 -22.69 42.54 -6.69
CA GLY A 429 -23.88 43.17 -7.30
C GLY A 429 -24.12 44.62 -6.85
N GLU A 430 -23.23 45.20 -6.04
CA GLU A 430 -23.25 46.60 -5.65
C GLU A 430 -21.86 47.22 -5.88
N GLY A 431 -21.33 47.00 -7.08
CA GLY A 431 -20.02 47.46 -7.54
C GLY A 431 -18.98 46.34 -7.61
N GLN A 432 -18.95 45.43 -6.63
CA GLN A 432 -18.00 44.32 -6.65
C GLN A 432 -18.49 43.23 -7.61
N SER A 433 -17.54 42.59 -8.28
CA SER A 433 -17.78 41.55 -9.28
C SER A 433 -16.83 40.37 -9.15
N VAL A 434 -17.15 39.26 -9.80
CA VAL A 434 -16.31 38.05 -9.84
C VAL A 434 -16.01 37.61 -11.26
N VAL A 435 -14.88 36.93 -11.43
CA VAL A 435 -14.55 36.18 -12.64
C VAL A 435 -14.24 34.74 -12.24
N PHE A 436 -14.98 33.79 -12.82
CA PHE A 436 -14.75 32.38 -12.55
C PHE A 436 -13.60 31.87 -13.42
N CYS A 437 -12.52 31.44 -12.77
CA CYS A 437 -11.43 30.75 -13.44
C CYS A 437 -11.82 29.28 -13.58
N VAL A 438 -11.97 28.81 -14.82
CA VAL A 438 -12.41 27.45 -15.14
C VAL A 438 -11.21 26.64 -15.61
N PRO A 439 -10.68 25.72 -14.77
CA PRO A 439 -9.68 24.75 -15.21
C PRO A 439 -10.26 23.81 -16.27
N TRP A 440 -9.39 23.26 -17.11
CA TRP A 440 -9.74 22.26 -18.13
C TRP A 440 -10.60 21.11 -17.56
N GLU A 441 -10.26 20.60 -16.36
CA GLU A 441 -11.00 19.52 -15.71
C GLU A 441 -12.48 19.89 -15.46
N ILE A 442 -12.75 21.15 -15.12
CA ILE A 442 -14.09 21.65 -14.82
C ILE A 442 -14.82 22.01 -16.11
N GLU A 443 -14.12 22.60 -17.07
CA GLU A 443 -14.64 22.83 -18.43
C GLU A 443 -15.18 21.53 -19.04
N GLN A 444 -14.43 20.43 -18.96
CA GLN A 444 -14.89 19.12 -19.44
C GLN A 444 -16.15 18.64 -18.70
N LYS A 445 -16.20 18.76 -17.37
CA LYS A 445 -17.36 18.37 -16.57
C LYS A 445 -18.61 19.20 -16.89
N ILE A 446 -18.43 20.48 -17.18
CA ILE A 446 -19.52 21.35 -17.64
C ILE A 446 -19.98 20.90 -19.04
N ALA A 447 -19.04 20.68 -19.97
CA ALA A 447 -19.32 20.29 -21.34
C ALA A 447 -20.04 18.93 -21.45
N GLN A 448 -19.63 17.92 -20.67
CA GLN A 448 -20.27 16.60 -20.63
C GLN A 448 -21.76 16.65 -20.23
N ARG A 449 -22.16 17.65 -19.46
CA ARG A 449 -23.55 17.83 -19.00
C ARG A 449 -24.40 18.67 -19.94
N GLN A 450 -23.78 19.39 -20.88
CA GLN A 450 -24.52 20.07 -21.93
C GLN A 450 -25.02 19.02 -22.94
N SER A 451 -26.29 19.11 -23.32
CA SER A 451 -26.89 18.15 -24.25
C SER A 451 -26.16 18.18 -25.61
N LYS A 452 -25.95 17.00 -26.22
CA LYS A 452 -25.30 16.78 -27.54
C LYS A 452 -25.89 17.59 -28.71
N LYS A 453 -26.92 18.41 -28.49
CA LYS A 453 -27.61 19.27 -29.46
C LYS A 453 -27.06 20.71 -29.54
N ARG A 454 -26.19 21.15 -28.62
CA ARG A 454 -25.46 22.43 -28.79
C ARG A 454 -24.20 22.20 -29.62
N SER A 455 -23.96 23.07 -30.60
CA SER A 455 -22.76 23.01 -31.44
C SER A 455 -21.50 23.09 -30.58
N ARG A 456 -20.38 22.52 -31.07
CA ARG A 456 -19.06 22.50 -30.42
C ARG A 456 -18.45 23.89 -30.12
N ASN A 457 -19.15 24.98 -30.43
CA ASN A 457 -18.69 26.37 -30.33
C ASN A 457 -19.51 27.23 -29.33
N CYS A 458 -20.20 26.64 -28.35
CA CYS A 458 -20.92 27.42 -27.35
C CYS A 458 -19.98 27.77 -26.19
N ASP A 459 -19.71 29.07 -26.00
CA ASP A 459 -18.89 29.56 -24.88
C ASP A 459 -19.55 29.22 -23.53
N ILE A 460 -18.75 28.81 -22.55
CA ILE A 460 -19.23 28.51 -21.20
C ILE A 460 -19.73 29.80 -20.56
N THR A 461 -20.93 29.77 -19.99
CA THR A 461 -21.53 30.91 -19.30
C THR A 461 -21.54 30.73 -17.77
N VAL A 462 -21.69 31.83 -17.02
CA VAL A 462 -21.78 31.77 -15.55
C VAL A 462 -22.94 30.87 -15.10
N SER A 463 -24.03 30.84 -15.87
CA SER A 463 -25.16 29.95 -15.64
C SER A 463 -24.75 28.47 -15.69
N ASP A 464 -23.84 28.10 -16.59
CA ASP A 464 -23.35 26.73 -16.71
C ASP A 464 -22.47 26.31 -15.53
N VAL A 465 -21.63 27.24 -15.02
CA VAL A 465 -20.84 27.03 -13.80
C VAL A 465 -21.76 26.80 -12.59
N ILE A 466 -22.79 27.63 -12.41
CA ILE A 466 -23.74 27.50 -11.31
C ILE A 466 -24.52 26.17 -11.40
N ARG A 467 -25.01 25.80 -12.59
CA ARG A 467 -25.68 24.50 -12.81
C ARG A 467 -24.77 23.33 -12.48
N TRP A 468 -23.50 23.42 -12.86
CA TRP A 468 -22.51 22.41 -12.51
C TRP A 468 -22.33 22.29 -10.99
N ALA A 469 -22.13 23.39 -10.27
CA ALA A 469 -21.98 23.40 -8.81
C ALA A 469 -23.23 22.89 -8.05
N ILE A 470 -24.43 23.20 -8.55
CA ILE A 470 -25.69 22.63 -8.03
C ILE A 470 -25.68 21.11 -8.19
N THR A 471 -25.27 20.61 -9.34
CA THR A 471 -25.21 19.17 -9.59
C THR A 471 -24.15 18.50 -8.72
N GLU A 472 -22.99 19.14 -8.47
CA GLU A 472 -22.01 18.65 -7.50
C GLU A 472 -22.60 18.58 -6.08
N THR A 473 -23.46 19.54 -5.70
CA THR A 473 -24.20 19.50 -4.43
C THR A 473 -25.13 18.29 -4.35
N CYS A 474 -25.86 17.98 -5.41
CA CYS A 474 -26.71 16.79 -5.47
C CYS A 474 -25.90 15.50 -5.37
N LEU A 475 -24.72 15.45 -6.00
CA LEU A 475 -23.82 14.30 -5.93
C LEU A 475 -23.22 14.13 -4.54
N ASP A 476 -22.81 15.22 -3.89
CA ASP A 476 -22.30 15.23 -2.52
C ASP A 476 -23.35 14.74 -1.53
N LEU A 477 -24.58 15.24 -1.63
CA LEU A 477 -25.70 14.74 -0.81
C LEU A 477 -25.96 13.25 -1.06
N ARG A 478 -26.02 12.81 -2.32
CA ARG A 478 -26.22 11.39 -2.65
C ARG A 478 -25.14 10.49 -2.04
N LYS A 479 -23.91 10.99 -1.92
CA LYS A 479 -22.78 10.29 -1.27
C LYS A 479 -22.88 10.26 0.26
N ALA A 480 -23.39 11.34 0.87
CA ALA A 480 -23.53 11.43 2.33
C ALA A 480 -24.70 10.58 2.89
N ILE A 481 -25.79 10.40 2.13
CA ILE A 481 -26.97 9.68 2.61
C ILE A 481 -26.66 8.24 3.08
N PRO A 482 -25.85 7.43 2.39
CA PRO A 482 -25.50 6.10 2.87
C PRO A 482 -24.93 6.05 4.29
N LEU A 483 -24.00 6.94 4.62
CA LEU A 483 -23.43 7.02 5.97
C LEU A 483 -24.48 7.49 6.99
N TRP A 484 -25.27 8.50 6.63
CA TRP A 484 -26.37 8.99 7.45
C TRP A 484 -27.37 7.88 7.81
N VAL A 485 -27.70 7.00 6.85
CA VAL A 485 -28.59 5.85 7.05
C VAL A 485 -27.97 4.82 8.00
N THR A 486 -26.70 4.44 7.78
CA THR A 486 -26.00 3.48 8.64
C THR A 486 -25.93 3.97 10.09
N GLN A 487 -25.60 5.25 10.30
CA GLN A 487 -25.57 5.87 11.62
C GLN A 487 -26.97 5.95 12.25
N GLY A 488 -28.00 6.25 11.46
CA GLY A 488 -29.40 6.29 11.95
C GLY A 488 -29.93 4.91 12.37
N ALA A 489 -29.58 3.86 11.63
CA ALA A 489 -29.91 2.50 11.99
C ALA A 489 -29.20 2.06 13.28
N ARG A 490 -27.90 2.39 13.43
CA ARG A 490 -27.14 2.18 14.66
C ARG A 490 -27.81 2.86 15.85
N PHE A 491 -28.10 4.16 15.73
CA PHE A 491 -28.76 4.95 16.78
C PHE A 491 -30.11 4.34 17.20
N GLY A 492 -30.94 3.94 16.24
CA GLY A 492 -32.23 3.32 16.52
C GLY A 492 -32.11 2.01 17.32
N ARG A 493 -31.12 1.17 17.00
CA ARG A 493 -30.84 -0.08 17.75
C ARG A 493 -30.33 0.21 19.16
N GLN A 494 -29.35 1.10 19.28
CA GLN A 494 -28.78 1.48 20.58
C GLN A 494 -29.86 2.07 21.51
N ARG A 495 -30.82 2.81 20.96
CA ARG A 495 -31.98 3.33 21.72
C ARG A 495 -32.86 2.23 22.31
N ILE A 496 -33.03 1.11 21.62
CA ILE A 496 -33.80 -0.03 22.14
C ILE A 496 -33.08 -0.64 23.34
N PHE A 497 -31.78 -0.89 23.24
CA PHE A 497 -30.98 -1.40 24.35
C PHE A 497 -30.96 -0.41 25.53
N TRP A 498 -30.90 0.89 25.25
CA TRP A 498 -30.96 1.92 26.28
C TRP A 498 -32.27 1.89 27.08
N ASN A 499 -33.40 1.69 26.40
CA ASN A 499 -34.71 1.60 27.04
C ASN A 499 -34.94 0.29 27.81
N GLN A 500 -34.18 -0.76 27.51
CA GLN A 500 -34.25 -2.06 28.16
C GLN A 500 -33.36 -2.16 29.42
N LYS A 501 -32.73 -1.06 29.85
CA LYS A 501 -31.82 -1.05 31.00
C LYS A 501 -32.54 -1.49 32.29
N VAL A 502 -32.09 -2.60 32.88
CA VAL A 502 -32.58 -3.08 34.18
C VAL A 502 -31.71 -2.48 35.30
N PRO A 503 -32.29 -1.82 36.33
CA PRO A 503 -31.51 -1.13 37.37
C PRO A 503 -30.59 -2.02 38.23
N GLN A 504 -30.78 -3.34 38.21
CA GLN A 504 -30.09 -4.31 39.07
C GLN A 504 -28.98 -5.11 38.39
N GLU A 505 -28.77 -4.99 37.07
CA GLU A 505 -27.64 -5.65 36.40
C GLU A 505 -26.36 -4.84 36.59
N GLU A 506 -25.29 -5.50 37.06
CA GLU A 506 -23.93 -4.96 37.01
C GLU A 506 -23.62 -4.52 35.58
N GLY A 507 -23.23 -3.25 35.41
CA GLY A 507 -23.22 -2.53 34.13
C GLY A 507 -22.36 -3.11 33.00
N SER A 508 -21.68 -4.25 33.19
CA SER A 508 -20.81 -4.87 32.18
C SER A 508 -21.60 -5.67 31.13
N LEU A 509 -22.67 -6.41 31.49
CA LEU A 509 -23.40 -7.28 30.54
C LEU A 509 -24.28 -6.46 29.59
N TRP A 510 -25.06 -5.52 30.13
CA TRP A 510 -25.90 -4.62 29.33
C TRP A 510 -25.07 -3.77 28.36
N ALA A 511 -23.91 -3.27 28.80
CA ALA A 511 -23.02 -2.45 27.98
C ALA A 511 -22.43 -3.22 26.77
N ARG A 512 -22.23 -4.54 26.88
CA ARG A 512 -21.75 -5.38 25.76
C ARG A 512 -22.68 -5.34 24.55
N ASN A 513 -23.98 -5.06 24.74
CA ASN A 513 -24.93 -4.93 23.63
C ASN A 513 -24.67 -3.69 22.74
N PHE A 514 -23.89 -2.72 23.22
CA PHE A 514 -23.50 -1.53 22.45
C PHE A 514 -22.23 -1.72 21.62
N LEU A 515 -21.51 -2.84 21.81
CA LEU A 515 -20.30 -3.14 21.07
C LEU A 515 -20.62 -3.47 19.62
N GLU A 516 -19.84 -2.88 18.71
CA GLU A 516 -19.84 -3.19 17.29
C GLU A 516 -18.53 -3.86 16.92
N ASN A 517 -18.57 -4.81 15.97
CA ASN A 517 -17.35 -5.37 15.41
C ASN A 517 -16.59 -4.26 14.67
N GLU A 518 -15.37 -3.96 15.13
CA GLU A 518 -14.47 -3.04 14.44
C GLU A 518 -13.57 -3.83 13.49
N ALA A 519 -12.97 -4.91 13.99
CA ALA A 519 -12.23 -5.86 13.18
C ALA A 519 -13.16 -6.69 12.31
N LEU A 520 -13.01 -6.56 10.99
CA LEU A 520 -13.69 -7.39 10.01
C LEU A 520 -12.65 -8.07 9.14
N SER A 521 -12.75 -9.39 9.03
CA SER A 521 -11.92 -10.19 8.15
C SER A 521 -12.12 -9.82 6.68
N LEU A 522 -11.14 -10.15 5.83
CA LEU A 522 -11.27 -9.96 4.37
C LEU A 522 -12.48 -10.71 3.78
N ASP A 523 -12.87 -11.84 4.38
CA ASP A 523 -14.06 -12.61 3.98
C ASP A 523 -15.33 -11.79 4.22
N GLU A 524 -15.49 -11.25 5.44
CA GLU A 524 -16.61 -10.41 5.82
C GLU A 524 -16.67 -9.07 5.05
N ARG A 525 -15.52 -8.53 4.62
CA ARG A 525 -15.49 -7.27 3.85
C ARG A 525 -15.76 -7.47 2.36
N TYR A 526 -15.17 -8.50 1.75
CA TYR A 526 -15.04 -8.55 0.29
C TYR A 526 -15.63 -9.78 -0.38
N ARG A 527 -15.94 -10.85 0.35
CA ARG A 527 -16.48 -12.06 -0.28
C ARG A 527 -17.86 -11.78 -0.91
N PRO A 528 -18.10 -12.19 -2.18
CA PRO A 528 -19.39 -12.06 -2.83
C PRO A 528 -20.51 -12.66 -1.97
N CYS A 529 -21.68 -12.01 -1.95
CA CYS A 529 -22.90 -12.45 -1.24
C CYS A 529 -22.84 -12.51 0.30
N SER A 530 -21.67 -12.68 0.93
CA SER A 530 -21.49 -12.68 2.38
C SER A 530 -21.10 -11.32 2.95
N GLY A 531 -20.33 -10.51 2.21
CA GLY A 531 -19.76 -9.26 2.70
C GLY A 531 -20.70 -8.04 2.72
N HIS A 532 -21.94 -8.20 2.27
CA HIS A 532 -22.97 -7.17 2.42
C HIS A 532 -24.21 -7.71 3.09
N ALA A 533 -24.28 -7.38 4.38
CA ALA A 533 -25.52 -7.20 5.07
C ALA A 533 -26.38 -6.22 4.23
N GLY A 534 -27.30 -6.73 3.41
CA GLY A 534 -28.19 -5.89 2.58
C GLY A 534 -28.96 -4.88 3.45
N LEU A 535 -29.63 -3.89 2.84
CA LEU A 535 -30.46 -2.91 3.57
C LEU A 535 -31.36 -3.59 4.63
N SER A 536 -31.89 -4.78 4.32
CA SER A 536 -32.65 -5.67 5.22
C SER A 536 -31.95 -5.98 6.54
N SER A 537 -30.63 -6.22 6.53
CA SER A 537 -29.84 -6.46 7.73
C SER A 537 -29.75 -5.20 8.61
N LEU A 538 -29.69 -4.00 8.03
CA LEU A 538 -29.65 -2.72 8.75
C LEU A 538 -31.00 -2.43 9.42
N TRP A 539 -32.09 -2.85 8.78
CA TRP A 539 -33.44 -2.74 9.30
C TRP A 539 -33.77 -3.75 10.40
N THR A 540 -32.95 -4.79 10.56
CA THR A 540 -33.17 -5.82 11.58
C THR A 540 -33.19 -5.18 12.97
N ARG A 541 -34.22 -5.49 13.77
CA ARG A 541 -34.48 -4.95 15.12
C ARG A 541 -34.84 -3.47 15.22
N LEU A 542 -35.13 -2.76 14.12
CA LEU A 542 -35.66 -1.39 14.18
C LEU A 542 -37.19 -1.36 14.21
N ASP A 543 -37.77 -0.28 14.71
CA ASP A 543 -39.21 -0.03 14.65
C ASP A 543 -39.65 0.36 13.23
N GLY A 544 -40.82 -0.14 12.80
CA GLY A 544 -41.36 0.09 11.45
C GLY A 544 -41.35 1.55 10.99
N PRO A 545 -41.85 2.51 11.81
CA PRO A 545 -41.88 3.92 11.41
C PRO A 545 -40.50 4.54 11.14
N THR A 546 -39.47 4.13 11.89
CA THR A 546 -38.08 4.59 11.65
C THR A 546 -37.55 4.01 10.35
N VAL A 547 -37.79 2.71 10.12
CA VAL A 547 -37.39 2.03 8.87
C VAL A 547 -38.03 2.70 7.66
N ASP A 548 -39.31 3.04 7.71
CA ASP A 548 -40.02 3.68 6.60
C ASP A 548 -39.45 5.06 6.27
N LYS A 549 -39.09 5.85 7.28
CA LYS A 549 -38.46 7.17 7.09
C LYS A 549 -37.06 7.07 6.50
N LEU A 550 -36.26 6.11 6.96
CA LEU A 550 -34.91 5.87 6.43
C LEU A 550 -34.99 5.36 4.97
N ARG A 551 -35.93 4.45 4.68
CA ARG A 551 -36.18 3.95 3.32
C ARG A 551 -36.66 5.06 2.39
N ALA A 552 -37.62 5.87 2.80
CA ALA A 552 -38.11 7.01 2.02
C ALA A 552 -36.98 7.99 1.67
N ARG A 553 -36.01 8.18 2.59
CA ARG A 553 -34.81 8.99 2.31
C ARG A 553 -33.93 8.33 1.24
N CYS A 554 -33.65 7.03 1.34
CA CYS A 554 -32.91 6.31 0.29
C CYS A 554 -33.59 6.42 -1.08
N ASP A 555 -34.91 6.23 -1.12
CA ASP A 555 -35.71 6.27 -2.36
C ASP A 555 -35.66 7.67 -2.99
N SER A 556 -35.74 8.74 -2.19
CA SER A 556 -35.65 10.12 -2.68
C SER A 556 -34.31 10.46 -3.36
N PHE A 557 -33.25 9.71 -3.06
CA PHE A 557 -31.93 9.84 -3.70
C PHE A 557 -31.63 8.71 -4.71
N GLY A 558 -32.59 7.84 -4.99
CA GLY A 558 -32.44 6.70 -5.90
C GLY A 558 -31.34 5.73 -5.46
N LEU A 559 -31.22 5.50 -4.15
CA LEU A 559 -30.23 4.60 -3.55
C LEU A 559 -30.83 3.21 -3.34
N THR A 560 -30.40 2.27 -4.17
CA THR A 560 -30.81 0.86 -4.07
C THR A 560 -29.86 0.02 -3.21
N LYS A 561 -28.59 0.46 -3.05
CA LYS A 561 -27.53 -0.22 -2.28
C LYS A 561 -26.60 0.81 -1.62
N LEU A 562 -26.01 0.44 -0.47
CA LEU A 562 -25.13 1.30 0.35
C LEU A 562 -23.63 1.06 0.10
N HIS A 563 -23.26 0.88 -1.17
CA HIS A 563 -21.97 0.31 -1.60
C HIS A 563 -20.69 1.09 -1.20
N THR A 564 -20.79 2.29 -0.60
CA THR A 564 -19.62 3.16 -0.36
C THR A 564 -19.65 3.93 0.97
N SER A 565 -20.61 3.65 1.86
CA SER A 565 -20.74 4.40 3.13
C SER A 565 -19.51 4.26 4.02
N SER A 566 -18.90 3.08 4.06
CA SER A 566 -17.71 2.80 4.88
C SER A 566 -16.45 3.49 4.37
N LEU A 567 -16.32 3.71 3.05
CA LEU A 567 -15.13 4.37 2.48
C LEU A 567 -15.07 5.86 2.84
N GLN A 568 -16.23 6.49 3.06
CA GLN A 568 -16.35 7.91 3.38
C GLN A 568 -16.37 8.19 4.89
N GLU A 569 -16.46 7.15 5.73
CA GLU A 569 -16.58 7.33 7.17
C GLU A 569 -15.23 7.80 7.76
N GLU A 570 -15.30 8.95 8.42
CA GLU A 570 -14.24 9.55 9.22
C GLU A 570 -14.69 9.48 10.68
N GLN A 571 -13.79 9.08 11.59
CA GLN A 571 -14.10 8.86 13.00
C GLN A 571 -13.05 9.51 13.90
N GLU A 572 -13.45 10.01 15.06
CA GLU A 572 -12.54 10.38 16.14
C GLU A 572 -12.36 9.15 17.05
N ARG A 573 -11.10 8.78 17.30
CA ARG A 573 -10.77 7.60 18.11
C ARG A 573 -10.22 8.01 19.47
N GLU A 574 -10.92 7.59 20.52
CA GLU A 574 -10.44 7.65 21.90
C GLU A 574 -9.97 6.26 22.31
N LEU A 575 -8.69 6.14 22.60
CA LEU A 575 -8.07 4.93 23.11
C LEU A 575 -7.65 5.20 24.55
N SER A 576 -7.93 4.25 25.44
CA SER A 576 -7.32 4.16 26.77
C SER A 576 -6.20 3.12 26.69
N PRO A 577 -4.96 3.50 26.35
CA PRO A 577 -3.89 2.54 26.17
C PRO A 577 -3.36 2.05 27.53
N GLU A 578 -3.82 0.87 27.95
CA GLU A 578 -3.08 0.02 28.89
C GLU A 578 -2.46 -1.11 28.07
N THR A 579 -1.26 -0.91 27.53
CA THR A 579 -0.53 -2.00 26.88
C THR A 579 0.96 -1.81 27.05
N GLU A 580 1.54 -2.63 27.91
CA GLU A 580 2.99 -2.78 28.10
C GLU A 580 3.44 -3.96 27.22
N GLN A 581 4.39 -3.74 26.31
CA GLN A 581 4.97 -4.80 25.50
C GLN A 581 6.37 -5.13 26.05
N GLU A 582 6.52 -6.29 26.65
CA GLU A 582 7.82 -6.85 27.03
C GLU A 582 8.37 -7.72 25.88
N GLN A 583 9.58 -7.41 25.42
CA GLN A 583 10.29 -8.24 24.46
C GLN A 583 11.02 -9.36 25.23
N GLN A 584 10.52 -10.59 25.15
CA GLN A 584 11.24 -11.76 25.64
C GLN A 584 12.12 -12.34 24.53
N VAL A 585 13.43 -12.44 24.80
CA VAL A 585 14.39 -13.10 23.90
C VAL A 585 14.36 -14.59 24.18
N GLU A 586 13.71 -15.35 23.31
CA GLU A 586 13.76 -16.81 23.33
C GLU A 586 15.13 -17.28 22.80
N ARG A 587 15.94 -17.87 23.69
CA ARG A 587 17.20 -18.50 23.31
C ARG A 587 16.97 -19.99 23.02
N PRO A 588 17.78 -20.62 22.16
CA PRO A 588 17.73 -22.07 21.99
C PRO A 588 17.81 -22.79 23.35
N PRO A 589 17.04 -23.87 23.55
CA PRO A 589 17.09 -24.64 24.78
C PRO A 589 18.51 -25.20 25.01
N LYS A 590 18.92 -25.26 26.28
CA LYS A 590 20.20 -25.90 26.63
C LYS A 590 20.08 -27.41 26.40
N VAL A 591 20.94 -27.96 25.55
CA VAL A 591 21.01 -29.39 25.23
C VAL A 591 22.46 -29.85 25.22
N ASP A 592 22.68 -31.12 25.53
CA ASP A 592 24.02 -31.71 25.52
C ASP A 592 24.45 -32.09 24.09
N PRO A 593 25.68 -31.74 23.68
CA PRO A 593 26.20 -32.07 22.36
C PRO A 593 26.42 -33.59 22.21
N GLU A 594 26.21 -34.10 20.99
CA GLU A 594 26.53 -35.49 20.67
C GLU A 594 28.05 -35.72 20.61
N THR A 595 28.50 -36.92 20.96
CA THR A 595 29.91 -37.28 20.88
C THR A 595 30.30 -37.62 19.45
N HIS A 596 31.24 -36.87 18.90
CA HIS A 596 31.73 -37.08 17.55
C HIS A 596 32.50 -38.41 17.40
N SER A 597 32.30 -39.12 16.28
CA SER A 597 33.04 -40.35 15.99
C SER A 597 33.24 -40.59 14.50
N LEU A 598 34.44 -41.06 14.13
CA LEU A 598 34.75 -41.44 12.75
C LEU A 598 34.29 -42.87 12.48
N ALA A 599 33.29 -43.04 11.62
CA ALA A 599 32.75 -44.35 11.30
C ALA A 599 33.62 -45.13 10.29
N GLN A 600 33.83 -46.43 10.56
CA GLN A 600 34.64 -47.31 9.71
C GLN A 600 34.16 -47.42 8.24
N PRO A 601 32.85 -47.44 7.93
CA PRO A 601 32.36 -47.41 6.55
C PRO A 601 32.81 -46.18 5.76
N LEU A 602 32.88 -45.00 6.39
CA LEU A 602 33.36 -43.77 5.76
C LEU A 602 34.85 -43.87 5.39
N LYS A 603 35.67 -44.33 6.34
CA LYS A 603 37.11 -44.56 6.11
C LYS A 603 37.36 -45.59 5.00
N THR A 604 36.54 -46.64 4.96
CA THR A 604 36.61 -47.69 3.94
C THR A 604 36.28 -47.14 2.56
N TRP A 605 35.26 -46.30 2.44
CA TRP A 605 34.91 -45.66 1.17
C TRP A 605 36.02 -44.75 0.66
N VAL A 606 36.59 -43.89 1.51
CA VAL A 606 37.71 -43.01 1.14
C VAL A 606 38.94 -43.80 0.71
N SER A 607 39.25 -44.91 1.38
CA SER A 607 40.47 -45.69 1.11
C SER A 607 40.35 -46.66 -0.06
N SER A 608 39.17 -47.26 -0.27
CA SER A 608 38.97 -48.37 -1.24
C SER A 608 38.01 -48.06 -2.39
N GLY A 609 37.31 -46.91 -2.33
CA GLY A 609 36.27 -46.54 -3.29
C GLY A 609 34.97 -47.34 -3.19
N TYR A 610 34.86 -48.30 -2.26
CA TYR A 610 33.63 -49.07 -2.06
C TYR A 610 32.62 -48.29 -1.22
N PHE A 611 31.51 -47.90 -1.84
CA PHE A 611 30.39 -47.24 -1.18
C PHE A 611 29.30 -48.27 -0.81
N PRO A 612 28.96 -48.44 0.47
CA PRO A 612 28.04 -49.48 0.92
C PRO A 612 26.56 -49.16 0.68
N GLY A 613 26.22 -47.94 0.25
CA GLY A 613 24.82 -47.49 0.15
C GLY A 613 24.26 -47.04 1.50
N GLU A 614 22.93 -47.16 1.65
CA GLU A 614 22.22 -46.79 2.88
C GLU A 614 22.62 -47.71 4.04
N THR A 615 23.11 -47.12 5.13
CA THR A 615 23.61 -47.81 6.33
C THR A 615 23.26 -47.00 7.58
N ASP A 616 23.67 -47.44 8.77
CA ASP A 616 23.59 -46.65 10.00
C ASP A 616 24.48 -45.38 9.96
N VAL A 617 25.48 -45.38 9.06
CA VAL A 617 26.45 -44.28 8.85
C VAL A 617 26.01 -43.36 7.73
N PHE A 618 25.57 -43.89 6.59
CA PHE A 618 25.17 -43.11 5.41
C PHE A 618 23.65 -43.10 5.27
N ARG A 619 23.05 -41.92 5.38
CA ARG A 619 21.61 -41.71 5.21
C ARG A 619 21.33 -40.81 4.02
N PRO A 620 20.21 -40.98 3.30
CA PRO A 620 19.78 -40.00 2.30
C PRO A 620 19.61 -38.61 2.94
N ALA A 621 20.03 -37.54 2.26
CA ALA A 621 20.13 -36.22 2.88
C ALA A 621 18.81 -35.69 3.45
N PHE A 622 17.71 -35.77 2.69
CA PHE A 622 16.43 -35.26 3.15
C PHE A 622 15.83 -36.10 4.29
N THR A 623 16.14 -37.40 4.39
CA THR A 623 15.60 -38.22 5.48
C THR A 623 16.21 -37.85 6.83
N THR A 624 17.36 -37.18 6.86
CA THR A 624 17.93 -36.64 8.11
C THR A 624 17.16 -35.44 8.64
N LEU A 625 16.23 -34.86 7.87
CA LEU A 625 15.37 -33.74 8.28
C LEU A 625 14.03 -34.21 8.86
N ALA A 626 13.83 -35.52 9.08
CA ALA A 626 12.56 -36.08 9.57
C ALA A 626 12.09 -35.49 10.92
N ASP A 627 13.03 -35.06 11.77
CA ASP A 627 12.75 -34.50 13.10
C ASP A 627 12.72 -32.95 13.08
N THR A 628 12.53 -32.33 11.92
CA THR A 628 12.44 -30.87 11.77
C THR A 628 10.99 -30.42 11.59
N SER A 629 10.72 -29.13 11.85
CA SER A 629 9.40 -28.56 11.61
C SER A 629 8.99 -28.62 10.13
N ALA A 630 9.96 -28.61 9.21
CA ALA A 630 9.71 -28.75 7.78
C ALA A 630 9.04 -30.08 7.43
N ALA A 631 9.45 -31.19 8.06
CA ALA A 631 8.91 -32.53 7.81
C ALA A 631 7.41 -32.67 8.15
N ARG A 632 6.83 -31.75 8.93
CA ARG A 632 5.37 -31.69 9.18
C ARG A 632 4.58 -31.38 7.91
N HIS A 633 5.21 -30.79 6.90
CA HIS A 633 4.56 -30.35 5.66
C HIS A 633 4.76 -31.31 4.48
N PHE A 634 5.75 -32.22 4.54
CA PHE A 634 6.03 -33.14 3.44
C PHE A 634 6.77 -34.40 3.91
N ASP A 635 6.44 -35.54 3.30
CA ASP A 635 7.12 -36.82 3.56
C ASP A 635 8.52 -36.82 2.94
N VAL A 636 9.54 -36.70 3.80
CA VAL A 636 10.95 -36.60 3.39
C VAL A 636 11.47 -37.83 2.63
N SER A 637 10.82 -38.99 2.78
CA SER A 637 11.22 -40.22 2.10
C SER A 637 10.97 -40.18 0.58
N ARG A 638 10.16 -39.22 0.12
CA ARG A 638 9.82 -39.00 -1.29
C ARG A 638 10.89 -38.24 -2.06
N PHE A 639 11.81 -37.55 -1.38
CA PHE A 639 12.90 -36.86 -2.06
C PHE A 639 13.89 -37.85 -2.71
N PRO A 640 14.59 -37.44 -3.78
CA PRO A 640 15.58 -38.29 -4.43
C PRO A 640 16.69 -38.73 -3.49
N ARG A 641 17.14 -39.98 -3.66
CA ARG A 641 18.24 -40.60 -2.90
C ARG A 641 19.59 -40.42 -3.61
N ASN A 642 19.82 -39.24 -4.16
CA ASN A 642 21.04 -38.89 -4.91
C ASN A 642 22.11 -38.19 -4.07
N ILE A 643 21.77 -37.77 -2.84
CA ILE A 643 22.68 -37.12 -1.90
C ILE A 643 22.62 -37.87 -0.58
N TRP A 644 23.80 -38.07 0.00
CA TRP A 644 24.01 -38.80 1.23
C TRP A 644 24.59 -37.87 2.29
N VAL A 645 24.34 -38.20 3.55
CA VAL A 645 24.81 -37.47 4.72
C VAL A 645 25.33 -38.47 5.74
N THR A 646 26.44 -38.15 6.39
CA THR A 646 26.98 -38.97 7.48
C THR A 646 26.14 -38.82 8.75
N ARG A 647 26.06 -39.87 9.55
CA ARG A 647 25.40 -39.83 10.86
C ARG A 647 25.97 -38.72 11.75
N ASP A 648 27.29 -38.55 11.76
CA ASP A 648 27.95 -37.53 12.58
C ASP A 648 27.56 -36.11 12.15
N PHE A 649 27.37 -35.86 10.84
CA PHE A 649 26.85 -34.58 10.37
C PHE A 649 25.40 -34.35 10.81
N ALA A 650 24.55 -35.38 10.68
CA ALA A 650 23.12 -35.28 10.94
C ALA A 650 22.77 -35.21 12.44
N THR A 651 23.54 -35.85 13.31
CA THR A 651 23.27 -35.94 14.75
C THR A 651 24.23 -35.06 15.52
N THR A 652 23.72 -33.92 16.01
CA THR A 652 24.53 -32.87 16.66
C THR A 652 24.35 -32.81 18.16
N VAL A 653 23.24 -33.37 18.68
CA VAL A 653 22.81 -33.31 20.08
C VAL A 653 22.24 -34.67 20.51
N GLN A 654 22.29 -34.97 21.81
CA GLN A 654 21.89 -36.27 22.37
C GLN A 654 20.37 -36.45 22.55
N VAL A 655 19.56 -35.42 22.24
CA VAL A 655 18.12 -35.41 22.52
C VAL A 655 17.33 -36.09 21.42
N THR A 656 16.36 -36.94 21.80
CA THR A 656 15.32 -37.43 20.89
C THR A 656 14.15 -36.45 20.87
N PHE A 657 14.03 -35.71 19.79
CA PHE A 657 12.97 -34.73 19.57
C PHE A 657 11.60 -35.43 19.53
N ARG A 658 10.72 -35.15 20.50
CA ARG A 658 9.31 -35.62 20.52
C ARG A 658 8.45 -34.61 19.76
N HIS A 659 7.22 -35.00 19.37
CA HIS A 659 6.29 -34.24 18.52
C HIS A 659 6.06 -32.74 18.83
N SER A 660 6.50 -32.19 19.96
CA SER A 660 6.42 -30.75 20.28
C SER A 660 7.73 -29.96 20.09
N ASP A 661 8.90 -30.62 20.12
CA ASP A 661 10.21 -29.96 20.05
C ASP A 661 10.90 -30.36 18.73
N ASP A 662 11.20 -29.41 17.85
CA ASP A 662 11.84 -29.68 16.55
C ASP A 662 13.37 -29.49 16.62
N SER A 663 14.10 -30.24 15.80
CA SER A 663 15.58 -30.16 15.68
C SER A 663 16.10 -28.94 14.89
N ASP A 664 15.23 -28.00 14.52
CA ASP A 664 15.51 -26.87 13.61
C ASP A 664 16.79 -26.10 13.96
N LEU A 665 16.95 -25.73 15.24
CA LEU A 665 18.05 -24.89 15.74
C LEU A 665 19.40 -25.61 15.79
N PHE A 666 19.40 -26.94 15.67
CA PHE A 666 20.59 -27.78 15.83
C PHE A 666 21.11 -28.34 14.49
N GLN A 667 20.52 -27.91 13.37
CA GLN A 667 20.94 -28.33 12.04
C GLN A 667 22.27 -27.69 11.64
N ARG A 668 23.24 -28.51 11.19
CA ARG A 668 24.54 -28.03 10.72
C ARG A 668 24.47 -27.44 9.32
N SER A 669 25.27 -26.40 9.08
CA SER A 669 25.47 -25.83 7.75
C SER A 669 26.23 -26.81 6.84
N VAL A 670 25.80 -26.91 5.58
CA VAL A 670 26.47 -27.76 4.58
C VAL A 670 27.73 -27.05 4.10
N GLN A 671 28.90 -27.59 4.45
CA GLN A 671 30.21 -27.00 4.12
C GLN A 671 31.14 -27.96 3.40
N TRP A 672 31.22 -29.20 3.87
CA TRP A 672 32.17 -30.19 3.37
C TRP A 672 31.46 -31.29 2.60
N ILE A 673 31.87 -31.47 1.35
CA ILE A 673 31.26 -32.42 0.44
C ILE A 673 32.32 -33.37 -0.08
N LEU A 674 32.09 -34.67 0.08
CA LEU A 674 32.89 -35.72 -0.53
C LEU A 674 32.18 -36.19 -1.80
N THR A 675 32.88 -36.22 -2.92
CA THR A 675 32.40 -36.83 -4.17
C THR A 675 33.24 -38.05 -4.52
N GLY A 676 32.60 -39.06 -5.10
CA GLY A 676 33.29 -40.26 -5.58
C GLY A 676 32.47 -40.95 -6.66
N ASN A 677 33.08 -41.91 -7.35
CA ASN A 677 32.42 -42.69 -8.39
C ASN A 677 32.34 -44.16 -7.97
N THR A 678 31.17 -44.79 -8.14
CA THR A 678 31.07 -46.24 -8.01
C THR A 678 31.76 -46.94 -9.18
N LYS A 679 31.99 -48.25 -9.04
CA LYS A 679 32.44 -49.12 -10.15
C LYS A 679 31.47 -49.14 -11.34
N SER A 680 30.19 -48.78 -11.12
CA SER A 680 29.16 -48.64 -12.16
C SER A 680 29.14 -47.25 -12.82
N GLY A 681 30.04 -46.34 -12.45
CA GLY A 681 30.10 -44.98 -12.99
C GLY A 681 29.08 -44.01 -12.38
N THR A 682 28.39 -44.39 -11.31
CA THR A 682 27.43 -43.54 -10.61
C THR A 682 28.16 -42.55 -9.71
N HIS A 683 27.86 -41.26 -9.85
CA HIS A 683 28.39 -40.21 -8.98
C HIS A 683 27.72 -40.27 -7.60
N ILE A 684 28.52 -40.27 -6.55
CA ILE A 684 28.09 -40.24 -5.16
C ILE A 684 28.48 -38.90 -4.57
N LEU A 685 27.54 -38.26 -3.87
CA LEU A 685 27.76 -37.03 -3.13
C LEU A 685 27.41 -37.27 -1.65
N VAL A 686 28.38 -37.09 -0.76
CA VAL A 686 28.23 -37.26 0.69
C VAL A 686 28.57 -35.95 1.39
N VAL A 687 27.67 -35.43 2.22
CA VAL A 687 27.95 -34.34 3.16
C VAL A 687 28.46 -34.95 4.46
N ALA A 688 29.63 -34.47 4.92
CA ALA A 688 30.30 -34.98 6.12
C ALA A 688 30.52 -33.86 7.15
N SER A 689 30.73 -34.22 8.42
CA SER A 689 30.97 -33.24 9.47
C SER A 689 32.40 -32.67 9.41
N PRO A 690 32.64 -31.45 9.92
CA PRO A 690 34.00 -30.92 10.02
C PRO A 690 34.95 -31.83 10.79
N TYR A 691 34.45 -32.53 11.83
CA TYR A 691 35.24 -33.48 12.62
C TYR A 691 35.68 -34.68 11.77
N GLU A 692 34.75 -35.30 11.04
CA GLU A 692 35.08 -36.45 10.18
C GLU A 692 36.09 -36.08 9.08
N ILE A 693 35.99 -34.86 8.54
CA ILE A 693 36.88 -34.37 7.51
C ILE A 693 38.29 -34.10 8.04
N GLU A 694 38.42 -33.48 9.22
CA GLU A 694 39.72 -33.25 9.86
C GLU A 694 40.48 -34.57 10.06
N GLU A 695 39.81 -35.59 10.62
CA GLU A 695 40.41 -36.91 10.87
C GLU A 695 40.78 -37.66 9.57
N LEU A 696 40.01 -37.45 8.49
CA LEU A 696 40.22 -38.14 7.21
C LEU A 696 41.11 -37.37 6.24
N LEU A 697 41.46 -36.11 6.51
CA LEU A 697 42.14 -35.24 5.56
C LEU A 697 43.42 -35.86 4.97
N PRO A 698 44.34 -36.48 5.75
CA PRO A 698 45.53 -37.10 5.20
C PRO A 698 45.22 -38.28 4.26
N VAL A 699 44.15 -39.03 4.56
CA VAL A 699 43.72 -40.16 3.74
C VAL A 699 43.09 -39.68 2.45
N ILE A 700 42.27 -38.61 2.51
CA ILE A 700 41.63 -37.98 1.36
C ILE A 700 42.69 -37.43 0.40
N GLU A 701 43.71 -36.73 0.90
CA GLU A 701 44.81 -36.19 0.08
C GLU A 701 45.53 -37.25 -0.74
N SER A 702 45.68 -38.46 -0.18
CA SER A 702 46.32 -39.60 -0.82
C SER A 702 45.38 -40.50 -1.64
N SER A 703 44.06 -40.28 -1.57
CA SER A 703 43.06 -41.14 -2.20
C SER A 703 42.93 -40.89 -3.71
N SER A 704 42.80 -41.94 -4.50
CA SER A 704 42.41 -41.84 -5.91
C SER A 704 40.90 -41.99 -6.15
N HIS A 705 40.11 -42.16 -5.09
CA HIS A 705 38.71 -42.60 -5.19
C HIS A 705 37.69 -41.54 -4.80
N VAL A 706 38.05 -40.63 -3.91
CA VAL A 706 37.17 -39.60 -3.35
C VAL A 706 37.84 -38.23 -3.45
N ALA A 707 37.04 -37.19 -3.69
CA ALA A 707 37.46 -35.80 -3.65
C ALA A 707 36.65 -35.02 -2.60
N LEU A 708 37.32 -34.23 -1.78
CA LEU A 708 36.75 -33.27 -0.84
C LEU A 708 36.58 -31.91 -1.51
N HIS A 709 35.41 -31.31 -1.31
CA HIS A 709 35.03 -30.02 -1.84
C HIS A 709 34.58 -29.10 -0.71
N LEU A 710 35.09 -27.86 -0.72
CA LEU A 710 34.52 -26.77 0.08
C LEU A 710 33.31 -26.18 -0.65
N TYR A 711 32.21 -26.05 0.06
CA TYR A 711 30.94 -25.55 -0.46
C TYR A 711 30.27 -24.60 0.53
N ALA A 712 29.47 -23.68 -0.02
CA ALA A 712 28.53 -22.88 0.73
C ALA A 712 27.35 -22.53 -0.18
N PRO A 713 26.10 -22.52 0.32
CA PRO A 713 24.94 -22.13 -0.46
C PRO A 713 25.03 -20.64 -0.85
N ARG A 714 24.58 -20.30 -2.07
CA ARG A 714 24.55 -18.91 -2.53
C ARG A 714 23.39 -18.14 -1.90
N ILE A 715 23.71 -17.46 -0.79
CA ILE A 715 22.75 -16.63 -0.03
C ILE A 715 22.81 -15.14 -0.34
N ASN A 716 23.81 -14.71 -1.12
CA ASN A 716 23.99 -13.31 -1.53
C ASN A 716 24.45 -13.26 -2.99
N LEU A 717 23.82 -12.41 -3.81
CA LEU A 717 24.18 -12.25 -5.22
C LEU A 717 25.61 -11.76 -5.45
N GLY A 718 26.18 -11.04 -4.48
CA GLY A 718 27.58 -10.57 -4.52
C GLY A 718 28.62 -11.70 -4.44
N PHE A 719 28.24 -12.91 -4.02
CA PHE A 719 29.13 -14.07 -4.05
C PHE A 719 28.99 -14.84 -5.36
N GLN A 720 30.12 -15.40 -5.83
CA GLN A 720 30.11 -16.34 -6.94
C GLN A 720 29.41 -17.64 -6.54
N SER A 721 28.74 -18.27 -7.51
CA SER A 721 28.08 -19.57 -7.32
C SER A 721 29.10 -20.68 -7.14
N LEU A 722 28.91 -21.52 -6.12
CA LEU A 722 29.78 -22.67 -5.80
C LEU A 722 29.21 -24.01 -6.27
N ASP A 723 28.13 -23.98 -7.05
CA ASP A 723 27.40 -25.12 -7.61
C ASP A 723 28.29 -26.07 -8.43
N HIS A 724 29.43 -25.57 -8.91
CA HIS A 724 30.40 -26.34 -9.68
C HIS A 724 31.41 -27.10 -8.81
N LEU A 725 31.43 -26.88 -7.49
CA LEU A 725 32.28 -27.55 -6.49
C LEU A 725 33.80 -27.46 -6.79
N ARG A 726 34.31 -26.34 -7.32
CA ARG A 726 35.75 -26.17 -7.63
C ARG A 726 36.47 -25.11 -6.81
N LEU A 727 35.82 -24.48 -5.83
CA LEU A 727 36.46 -23.46 -5.00
C LEU A 727 37.71 -24.00 -4.30
N TYR A 728 37.58 -25.18 -3.70
CA TYR A 728 38.67 -25.92 -3.08
C TYR A 728 38.38 -27.40 -3.25
N CYS A 729 39.29 -28.14 -3.88
CA CYS A 729 39.12 -29.55 -4.21
C CYS A 729 40.39 -30.34 -3.89
N ILE A 730 40.27 -31.39 -3.07
CA ILE A 730 41.38 -32.27 -2.69
C ILE A 730 40.99 -33.74 -2.91
N PRO A 731 41.76 -34.53 -3.67
CA PRO A 731 42.92 -34.12 -4.45
C PRO A 731 42.51 -33.41 -5.75
N GLY A 732 43.29 -32.39 -6.14
CA GLY A 732 42.98 -31.55 -7.31
C GLY A 732 42.89 -32.30 -8.65
N SER A 733 43.40 -33.53 -8.73
CA SER A 733 43.34 -34.41 -9.92
C SER A 733 41.91 -34.82 -10.32
N MET A 734 40.95 -34.76 -9.39
CA MET A 734 39.54 -35.15 -9.58
C MET A 734 38.62 -33.99 -10.05
N THR A 735 39.16 -32.78 -10.27
CA THR A 735 38.38 -31.57 -10.65
C THR A 735 37.67 -31.60 -12.02
N LYS A 736 37.93 -32.62 -12.86
CA LYS A 736 37.43 -32.68 -14.24
C LYS A 736 36.05 -33.33 -14.42
N SER A 737 35.51 -34.01 -13.40
CA SER A 737 34.21 -34.68 -13.53
C SER A 737 33.06 -33.67 -13.45
N LYS A 738 32.20 -33.62 -14.47
CA LYS A 738 30.95 -32.83 -14.41
C LYS A 738 29.96 -33.58 -13.52
N MET A 739 29.51 -32.96 -12.44
CA MET A 739 28.50 -33.54 -11.56
C MET A 739 27.13 -33.58 -12.25
N PRO A 740 26.28 -34.58 -11.97
CA PRO A 740 24.89 -34.60 -12.45
C PRO A 740 24.13 -33.36 -11.94
N GLU A 741 23.40 -32.71 -12.83
CA GLU A 741 22.71 -31.45 -12.53
C GLU A 741 21.66 -31.65 -11.41
N ASP A 742 20.91 -32.75 -11.42
CA ASP A 742 19.96 -33.09 -10.33
C ASP A 742 20.64 -33.20 -8.96
N SER A 743 21.88 -33.71 -8.89
CA SER A 743 22.58 -33.87 -7.60
C SER A 743 22.97 -32.51 -7.01
N ILE A 744 23.39 -31.58 -7.87
CA ILE A 744 23.69 -30.20 -7.46
C ILE A 744 22.40 -29.45 -7.10
N THR A 745 21.32 -29.61 -7.87
CA THR A 745 20.02 -29.01 -7.58
C THR A 745 19.51 -29.41 -6.20
N PHE A 746 19.46 -30.71 -5.90
CA PHE A 746 18.98 -31.17 -4.59
C PHE A 746 19.96 -30.83 -3.45
N LEU A 747 21.26 -30.69 -3.73
CA LEU A 747 22.26 -30.23 -2.76
C LEU A 747 22.02 -28.76 -2.40
N ASN A 748 21.81 -27.93 -3.40
CA ASN A 748 21.49 -26.52 -3.26
C ASN A 748 20.20 -26.35 -2.45
N LEU A 749 19.15 -27.15 -2.74
CA LEU A 749 17.90 -27.16 -1.98
C LEU A 749 18.11 -27.59 -0.52
N PHE A 750 18.83 -28.69 -0.29
CA PHE A 750 19.12 -29.20 1.06
C PHE A 750 19.95 -28.20 1.90
N ALA A 751 20.90 -27.52 1.26
CA ALA A 751 21.76 -26.52 1.89
C ALA A 751 21.08 -25.16 2.13
N GLY A 752 19.93 -24.89 1.48
CA GLY A 752 19.21 -23.62 1.61
C GLY A 752 19.76 -22.49 0.72
N GLN A 753 20.22 -22.81 -0.49
CA GLN A 753 20.58 -21.80 -1.49
C GLN A 753 19.35 -21.05 -1.97
N VAL A 754 19.41 -19.72 -1.98
CA VAL A 754 18.27 -18.85 -2.31
C VAL A 754 18.42 -18.12 -3.65
N TYR A 755 19.64 -18.04 -4.21
CA TYR A 755 19.89 -17.43 -5.52
C TYR A 755 20.35 -18.45 -6.56
N LEU A 756 19.73 -18.36 -7.75
CA LEU A 756 20.06 -19.17 -8.91
C LEU A 756 21.03 -18.45 -9.84
N ARG A 757 21.89 -19.22 -10.51
CA ARG A 757 22.94 -18.72 -11.41
C ARG A 757 22.38 -18.28 -12.77
N SER A 758 21.46 -19.03 -13.35
CA SER A 758 20.93 -18.77 -14.70
C SER A 758 19.44 -19.08 -14.84
N PHE A 759 18.85 -18.63 -15.94
CA PHE A 759 17.47 -18.95 -16.32
C PHE A 759 17.28 -20.46 -16.56
N GLN A 760 18.30 -21.15 -17.09
CA GLN A 760 18.26 -22.60 -17.26
C GLN A 760 18.21 -23.34 -15.93
N ASP A 761 18.96 -22.86 -14.92
CA ASP A 761 18.91 -23.44 -13.57
C ASP A 761 17.52 -23.24 -12.93
N TYR A 762 16.83 -22.14 -13.25
CA TYR A 762 15.44 -21.91 -12.83
C TYR A 762 14.47 -22.93 -13.42
N ILE A 763 14.51 -23.14 -14.74
CA ILE A 763 13.66 -24.15 -15.41
C ILE A 763 13.93 -25.53 -14.80
N HIS A 764 15.19 -25.88 -14.61
CA HIS A 764 15.58 -27.18 -14.07
C HIS A 764 15.07 -27.38 -12.64
N VAL A 765 15.21 -26.39 -11.74
CA VAL A 765 14.64 -26.45 -10.38
C VAL A 765 13.12 -26.62 -10.42
N CYS A 766 12.42 -25.90 -11.29
CA CYS A 766 10.97 -26.04 -11.44
C CYS A 766 10.58 -27.44 -11.91
N ASP A 767 11.25 -27.99 -12.94
CA ASP A 767 11.01 -29.35 -13.43
C ASP A 767 11.29 -30.40 -12.33
N SER A 768 12.40 -30.27 -11.58
CA SER A 768 12.77 -31.17 -10.48
C SER A 768 11.80 -31.10 -9.29
N LEU A 769 11.08 -29.99 -9.11
CA LEU A 769 10.06 -29.83 -8.07
C LEU A 769 8.62 -30.09 -8.56
N GLY A 770 8.41 -30.23 -9.86
CA GLY A 770 7.09 -30.38 -10.47
C GLY A 770 6.28 -29.08 -10.51
N LEU A 771 6.95 -27.94 -10.61
CA LEU A 771 6.34 -26.60 -10.64
C LEU A 771 6.24 -26.09 -12.08
N ALA A 772 5.16 -25.39 -12.38
CA ALA A 772 5.03 -24.68 -13.65
C ALA A 772 5.98 -23.47 -13.70
N TRP A 773 6.96 -23.51 -14.62
CA TRP A 773 7.86 -22.38 -14.90
C TRP A 773 7.31 -21.41 -15.96
N ALA A 774 6.20 -21.76 -16.60
CA ALA A 774 5.48 -20.95 -17.59
C ALA A 774 3.96 -21.01 -17.33
N ALA A 775 3.20 -20.18 -18.05
CA ALA A 775 1.74 -20.22 -18.01
C ALA A 775 1.21 -21.56 -18.51
N ALA A 776 0.32 -22.19 -17.73
CA ALA A 776 -0.33 -23.43 -18.10
C ALA A 776 -1.46 -23.22 -19.12
N ASP A 777 -1.71 -24.22 -19.96
CA ASP A 777 -2.91 -24.31 -20.78
C ASP A 777 -4.12 -24.82 -19.97
N ASP A 778 -5.32 -24.74 -20.55
CA ASP A 778 -6.58 -25.15 -19.89
C ASP A 778 -6.71 -26.68 -19.66
N SER A 779 -5.79 -27.49 -20.16
CA SER A 779 -5.75 -28.94 -19.90
C SER A 779 -4.89 -29.31 -18.69
N VAL A 780 -4.07 -28.39 -18.18
CA VAL A 780 -3.20 -28.62 -17.03
C VAL A 780 -3.86 -28.12 -15.75
N CYS A 781 -4.03 -29.01 -14.78
CA CYS A 781 -4.50 -28.66 -13.45
C CYS A 781 -3.33 -28.33 -12.53
N LEU A 782 -3.31 -27.09 -11.99
CA LEU A 782 -2.30 -26.64 -11.05
C LEU A 782 -2.84 -26.54 -9.62
N GLY A 783 -1.96 -26.79 -8.67
CA GLY A 783 -2.12 -26.41 -7.28
C GLY A 783 -1.99 -24.89 -7.07
N PRO A 784 -2.28 -24.40 -5.85
CA PRO A 784 -2.21 -22.99 -5.50
C PRO A 784 -0.81 -22.41 -5.70
N ASP A 785 0.24 -23.14 -5.32
CA ASP A 785 1.66 -22.79 -5.48
C ASP A 785 2.22 -23.00 -6.90
N GLY A 786 1.37 -23.41 -7.85
CA GLY A 786 1.77 -23.74 -9.22
C GLY A 786 2.34 -25.15 -9.39
N PHE A 787 2.15 -26.04 -8.42
CA PHE A 787 2.48 -27.46 -8.56
C PHE A 787 1.60 -28.16 -9.60
N ILE A 788 2.22 -28.92 -10.50
CA ILE A 788 1.53 -29.65 -11.57
C ILE A 788 1.01 -30.97 -10.98
N LEU A 789 -0.31 -31.17 -11.01
CA LEU A 789 -0.91 -32.38 -10.46
C LEU A 789 -0.48 -33.64 -11.25
N PRO A 790 -0.22 -34.78 -10.57
CA PRO A 790 0.16 -36.03 -11.23
C PRO A 790 -0.94 -36.52 -12.18
N ASN A 791 -0.54 -37.13 -13.30
CA ASN A 791 -1.43 -37.73 -14.32
C ASN A 791 -2.19 -36.74 -15.24
N GLY A 792 -1.84 -35.45 -15.24
CA GLY A 792 -2.35 -34.51 -16.23
C GLY A 792 -1.79 -34.76 -17.64
N SER A 793 -2.62 -34.67 -18.68
CA SER A 793 -2.17 -34.56 -20.06
C SER A 793 -2.24 -33.11 -20.52
N GLY A 794 -1.11 -32.52 -20.88
CA GLY A 794 -1.03 -31.11 -21.30
C GLY A 794 0.37 -30.69 -21.72
N THR A 795 0.57 -29.41 -22.03
CA THR A 795 1.89 -28.86 -22.45
C THR A 795 2.95 -28.93 -21.36
N LEU A 796 2.54 -28.84 -20.08
CA LEU A 796 3.38 -29.02 -18.92
C LEU A 796 3.02 -30.32 -18.20
N VAL A 797 4.02 -31.16 -17.96
CA VAL A 797 3.85 -32.46 -17.28
C VAL A 797 4.74 -32.49 -16.06
N ASN A 798 4.22 -33.01 -14.95
CA ASN A 798 5.00 -33.23 -13.75
C ASN A 798 6.10 -34.28 -14.01
N ARG A 799 7.36 -33.85 -13.99
CA ARG A 799 8.55 -34.71 -14.19
C ARG A 799 9.28 -35.05 -12.89
N SER A 800 8.85 -34.50 -11.76
CA SER A 800 9.57 -34.65 -10.48
C SER A 800 9.33 -36.00 -9.80
N GLY A 801 8.23 -36.68 -10.15
CA GLY A 801 7.80 -37.91 -9.49
C GLY A 801 7.13 -37.66 -8.13
N PHE A 802 6.94 -36.41 -7.71
CA PHE A 802 6.20 -36.07 -6.50
C PHE A 802 4.69 -36.18 -6.72
N SER A 803 3.97 -36.74 -5.74
CA SER A 803 2.51 -36.80 -5.75
C SER A 803 1.84 -35.60 -5.06
N LYS A 804 2.61 -34.84 -4.27
CA LYS A 804 2.21 -33.61 -3.57
C LYS A 804 3.30 -32.56 -3.71
N SER A 805 2.98 -31.29 -3.52
CA SER A 805 3.98 -30.22 -3.61
C SER A 805 4.97 -30.25 -2.45
N PRO A 806 6.30 -30.20 -2.72
CA PRO A 806 7.33 -30.05 -1.68
C PRO A 806 7.58 -28.58 -1.29
N VAL A 807 6.89 -27.60 -1.89
CA VAL A 807 7.20 -26.17 -1.73
C VAL A 807 7.12 -25.72 -0.27
N GLN A 808 6.06 -26.09 0.46
CA GLN A 808 5.91 -25.67 1.85
C GLN A 808 7.02 -26.23 2.75
N PHE A 809 7.45 -27.48 2.51
CA PHE A 809 8.62 -28.06 3.20
C PHE A 809 9.89 -27.25 2.91
N LEU A 810 10.14 -26.93 1.64
CA LEU A 810 11.32 -26.17 1.24
C LEU A 810 11.29 -24.74 1.76
N LYS A 811 10.12 -24.11 1.81
CA LYS A 811 9.93 -22.77 2.39
C LYS A 811 10.31 -22.76 3.87
N VAL A 812 9.80 -23.72 4.67
CA VAL A 812 10.19 -23.85 6.08
C VAL A 812 11.68 -24.17 6.24
N LEU A 813 12.21 -25.08 5.43
CA LEU A 813 13.63 -25.42 5.46
C LEU A 813 14.51 -24.20 5.17
N MET A 814 14.19 -23.41 4.15
CA MET A 814 15.00 -22.28 3.75
C MET A 814 14.80 -21.08 4.68
N GLU A 815 13.57 -20.66 4.94
CA GLU A 815 13.28 -19.45 5.73
C GLU A 815 13.57 -19.67 7.21
N LYS A 816 12.99 -20.72 7.81
CA LYS A 816 13.05 -20.95 9.26
C LYS A 816 14.37 -21.60 9.68
N ILE A 817 14.76 -22.70 9.03
CA ILE A 817 15.87 -23.56 9.49
C ILE A 817 17.23 -23.05 8.98
N ARG A 818 17.38 -22.81 7.67
CA ARG A 818 18.67 -22.43 7.07
C ARG A 818 18.97 -20.94 7.19
N GLN A 819 17.95 -20.09 7.21
CA GLN A 819 18.09 -18.64 7.28
C GLN A 819 17.61 -18.02 8.60
N ASN A 820 17.29 -18.80 9.63
CA ASN A 820 16.88 -18.30 10.97
C ASN A 820 15.69 -17.32 10.93
N CYS A 821 14.60 -17.72 10.28
CA CYS A 821 13.36 -16.94 10.10
C CYS A 821 13.54 -15.64 9.30
N ARG A 822 14.52 -15.59 8.38
CA ARG A 822 14.66 -14.45 7.45
C ARG A 822 13.72 -14.60 6.26
N GLU A 823 13.15 -13.48 5.84
CA GLU A 823 12.32 -13.40 4.65
C GLU A 823 13.17 -13.60 3.38
N ILE A 824 12.80 -14.58 2.54
CA ILE A 824 13.50 -14.87 1.28
C ILE A 824 12.69 -14.49 0.03
N THR A 825 11.50 -13.90 0.18
CA THR A 825 10.52 -13.60 -0.89
C THR A 825 11.12 -12.86 -2.10
N ARG A 826 12.13 -12.01 -1.88
CA ARG A 826 12.84 -11.26 -2.94
C ARG A 826 13.94 -12.03 -3.67
N THR A 827 14.35 -13.18 -3.14
CA THR A 827 15.39 -14.03 -3.74
C THR A 827 14.86 -14.82 -4.94
N GLY A 828 15.74 -15.53 -5.65
CA GLY A 828 15.33 -16.39 -6.76
C GLY A 828 14.38 -17.50 -6.29
N MET A 829 14.76 -18.22 -5.23
CA MET A 829 13.94 -19.30 -4.66
C MET A 829 12.67 -18.78 -4.00
N GLY A 830 12.74 -17.65 -3.29
CA GLY A 830 11.53 -17.04 -2.71
C GLY A 830 10.51 -16.68 -3.77
N LYS A 831 10.92 -16.05 -4.88
CA LYS A 831 10.02 -15.79 -6.01
C LYS A 831 9.41 -17.08 -6.58
N ILE A 832 10.17 -18.18 -6.66
CA ILE A 832 9.65 -19.48 -7.12
C ILE A 832 8.56 -20.00 -6.19
N PHE A 833 8.82 -19.99 -4.87
CA PHE A 833 7.88 -20.46 -3.84
C PHE A 833 6.64 -19.57 -3.74
N GLU A 834 6.79 -18.27 -3.96
CA GLU A 834 5.69 -17.29 -4.01
C GLU A 834 4.94 -17.30 -5.36
N GLY A 835 5.27 -18.22 -6.26
CA GLY A 835 4.48 -18.39 -7.48
C GLY A 835 4.84 -17.43 -8.62
N VAL A 836 5.87 -16.61 -8.47
CA VAL A 836 6.30 -15.62 -9.48
C VAL A 836 7.00 -16.33 -10.64
N ILE A 837 6.70 -15.92 -11.87
CA ILE A 837 7.41 -16.39 -13.07
C ILE A 837 8.65 -15.51 -13.25
N LEU A 838 9.82 -16.14 -13.35
CA LEU A 838 11.07 -15.44 -13.66
C LEU A 838 11.26 -15.42 -15.17
N LEU A 839 11.76 -14.31 -15.71
CA LEU A 839 12.11 -14.15 -17.11
C LEU A 839 13.63 -14.20 -17.29
N GLU A 840 14.10 -14.43 -18.51
CA GLU A 840 15.54 -14.44 -18.81
C GLU A 840 16.23 -13.11 -18.43
N ASP A 841 15.50 -11.99 -18.56
CA ASP A 841 15.94 -10.65 -18.15
C ASP A 841 16.23 -10.53 -16.65
N ASP A 842 15.57 -11.31 -15.79
CA ASP A 842 15.82 -11.30 -14.35
C ASP A 842 17.25 -11.78 -14.02
N PHE A 843 17.92 -12.47 -14.95
CA PHE A 843 19.26 -13.02 -14.80
C PHE A 843 20.35 -12.18 -15.50
N LYS A 844 19.97 -11.15 -16.27
CA LYS A 844 20.94 -10.25 -16.92
C LYS A 844 21.75 -9.46 -15.88
N GLY A 845 23.07 -9.34 -16.11
CA GLY A 845 23.99 -8.64 -15.21
C GLY A 845 24.44 -9.44 -13.97
N ARG A 846 23.87 -10.62 -13.68
CA ARG A 846 24.31 -11.48 -12.55
C ARG A 846 25.69 -12.13 -12.77
N ASN A 847 26.23 -12.02 -13.98
CA ASN A 847 27.57 -12.45 -14.40
C ASN A 847 28.56 -11.28 -14.53
N LEU A 848 28.25 -10.09 -14.01
CA LEU A 848 29.21 -8.98 -14.00
C LEU A 848 30.36 -9.30 -13.03
N SER A 849 31.46 -9.72 -13.65
CA SER A 849 32.83 -9.70 -13.19
C SER A 849 33.09 -8.57 -12.19
N LEU A 850 33.54 -8.93 -10.99
CA LEU A 850 34.44 -8.07 -10.23
C LEU A 850 35.59 -7.71 -11.16
N CYS A 851 35.66 -6.44 -11.54
CA CYS A 851 36.84 -5.86 -12.17
C CYS A 851 38.07 -6.29 -11.36
N THR A 852 39.00 -6.94 -12.05
CA THR A 852 40.45 -6.91 -11.85
C THR A 852 40.94 -5.97 -10.73
N ALA A 853 40.82 -6.41 -9.47
CA ALA A 853 41.77 -6.00 -8.45
C ALA A 853 43.08 -6.74 -8.77
N LYS A 854 44.02 -6.00 -9.35
CA LYS A 854 45.39 -6.46 -9.56
C LYS A 854 45.90 -7.12 -8.28
N SER A 855 46.51 -8.27 -8.47
CA SER A 855 47.46 -8.91 -7.59
C SER A 855 48.50 -7.91 -7.07
N SER A 856 48.32 -7.44 -5.84
CA SER A 856 49.38 -6.97 -4.92
C SER A 856 48.78 -6.59 -3.57
N CYS A 857 49.30 -7.18 -2.49
CA CYS A 857 48.91 -7.09 -1.06
C CYS A 857 47.64 -7.92 -0.74
N ILE A 858 47.68 -9.03 0.00
CA ILE A 858 48.51 -9.45 1.15
C ILE A 858 49.08 -10.85 0.91
#